data_AF-A0A090WJL0-F1
#
_entry.id   AF-A0A090WJL0-F1
#
_cell.length_a   1.000
_cell.length_b   1.000
_cell.length_c   1.000
_cell.angle_alpha   90.00
_cell.angle_beta   90.00
_cell.angle_gamma   90.00
#
_symmetry.space_group_name_H-M   'P 1'
#
loop_
_entity.id
_entity.type
_entity.pdbx_description
1 polymer ?
#
loop_
_entity_poly.entity_id
_entity_poly.type
_entity_poly.pdbx_seq_one_letter_code
_entity_poly.pdbx_strand_id
1 'polypeptide(L)'
;MTNKTYKTHTYGLLDSVLKVFVGDKSKQDVKAITPLVDKIKTFESALEALSHDELRGKTTEFKAKIAEANAAINEQITNLLEDAENTEDIDVREDIYEQIDKLKDDAYKVTEDVLNEILPEAFAVVKETAKRFVNNTEITVTANEFDRTLSGEKTYITLDGESAIWANSWDAAGKPITWDMVHYDVQLIGGIALHQGKIAEMQTGEGKTLVATLPVYLNALAGKGVHLVTVNDYLAKRDSAWMAPIFEFHGMSVDCIDYHQPNSAARKKAYNADITYGTNNEFGFDYLRDNMSHSPDDLVQRPHHYAIVDEVDSVLVDDARTPLIISGPIPKGDRHEFNELKPKVDDIVAVQRKYLTGVLAEAKKLIKEGDDKEGGFQLLRVYRGMPKNKALIKFLSEEGVKQLLQKTENFYMQDNNREMPKVDAELYYVIEEKNNQIELTDKGIDYISGKDDPDFFVLPEIGIEIAKIENQNLDKEKEAELKEELFKEFGVKSERIHTLNQLLKAYALFEKDTQYVVMDNKVMIVDEQTGRIMDGRRYSDGLHQAIEAKENVKIEDATQTFATVTLQNYFRMYRKLSGMTGTAVTEAGEFWEIYKLDVVEIPTNRPIAREDKEDLVYKTKREKYNAVIDEVTKLSLAGRPVLIGTTSVEISELLGKMLSIRKIPHNVLNAKQHKKEAEIVDEAGRKGQVTIATNMAGRGTDIKLTDEVKAAGGLAIVGTERHDSRRVDRQLRGRAGRQGDPGSSQFYVSLEDNLMRLFGSERIAKMMDRMGLKEGEVIQHSMISKSIERAQKKVEENNFGVRKRLLEYDDVMNAQREVVYKRRKHALHGERLRVDLANMIFDTSEALPKQTKMLTILKTLSLN
;
A
#
# COMPACT_ATOMS: atom_id res chain seq x y z
N MET A 1 9.61 21.11 23.48
CA MET A 1 9.28 22.54 23.34
C MET A 1 10.09 23.17 22.21
N THR A 2 9.45 23.45 21.09
CA THR A 2 9.60 24.64 20.23
C THR A 2 8.60 24.47 19.09
N ASN A 3 7.40 25.02 19.27
CA ASN A 3 6.34 25.03 18.26
C ASN A 3 6.78 25.94 17.10
N LYS A 4 7.15 25.35 15.97
CA LYS A 4 7.10 26.03 14.67
C LYS A 4 5.90 25.51 13.90
N THR A 5 4.85 26.32 13.92
CA THR A 5 3.59 26.12 13.20
C THR A 5 3.86 26.26 11.69
N TYR A 6 3.89 25.15 10.95
CA TYR A 6 3.90 25.19 9.49
C TYR A 6 2.47 25.40 8.98
N LYS A 7 2.20 26.57 8.41
CA LYS A 7 0.93 26.88 7.73
C LYS A 7 0.93 26.32 6.30
N THR A 8 -0.21 25.73 5.94
CA THR A 8 -0.63 25.22 4.62
C THR A 8 -0.23 26.13 3.45
N HIS A 9 0.46 25.54 2.47
CA HIS A 9 1.11 26.24 1.35
C HIS A 9 0.16 26.63 0.20
N THR A 10 0.22 27.91 -0.20
CA THR A 10 -0.25 28.45 -1.48
C THR A 10 0.96 28.86 -2.32
N TYR A 11 0.95 28.55 -3.62
CA TYR A 11 2.14 28.39 -4.46
C TYR A 11 2.64 29.65 -5.20
N GLY A 12 3.96 29.68 -5.47
CA GLY A 12 4.55 30.28 -6.68
C GLY A 12 5.71 31.25 -6.41
N LEU A 13 5.37 32.43 -5.88
CA LEU A 13 6.32 33.54 -5.73
C LEU A 13 7.01 33.54 -4.35
N LEU A 14 6.28 33.06 -3.34
CA LEU A 14 6.78 32.91 -1.98
C LEU A 14 7.87 31.83 -1.87
N ASP A 15 7.84 30.78 -2.69
CA ASP A 15 8.76 29.64 -2.57
C ASP A 15 10.17 29.95 -3.11
N SER A 16 10.25 30.72 -4.20
CA SER A 16 11.51 31.29 -4.69
C SER A 16 12.09 32.32 -3.72
N VAL A 17 11.23 33.11 -3.06
CA VAL A 17 11.64 34.09 -2.06
C VAL A 17 12.04 33.38 -0.75
N LEU A 18 11.33 32.35 -0.31
CA LEU A 18 11.68 31.52 0.85
C LEU A 18 12.97 30.74 0.63
N LYS A 19 13.24 30.18 -0.56
CA LYS A 19 14.55 29.57 -0.86
C LYS A 19 15.71 30.57 -0.76
N VAL A 20 15.47 31.83 -1.11
CA VAL A 20 16.46 32.91 -1.00
C VAL A 20 16.62 33.39 0.46
N PHE A 21 15.54 33.41 1.26
CA PHE A 21 15.55 33.91 2.65
C PHE A 21 15.85 32.85 3.73
N VAL A 22 15.46 31.59 3.51
CA VAL A 22 15.57 30.47 4.46
C VAL A 22 16.66 29.49 4.05
N GLY A 23 17.14 29.53 2.80
CA GLY A 23 18.11 28.57 2.25
C GLY A 23 17.43 27.31 1.71
N ASP A 24 18.21 26.51 0.99
CA ASP A 24 17.77 25.22 0.44
C ASP A 24 17.73 24.16 1.55
N LYS A 25 16.53 23.68 1.93
CA LYS A 25 16.34 22.71 3.01
C LYS A 25 17.26 21.49 2.86
N SER A 26 17.34 20.92 1.65
CA SER A 26 18.22 19.78 1.36
C SER A 26 19.68 20.10 1.72
N LYS A 27 20.18 21.27 1.34
CA LYS A 27 21.56 21.69 1.68
C LYS A 27 21.76 21.89 3.18
N GLN A 28 20.73 22.34 3.90
CA GLN A 28 20.78 22.49 5.36
C GLN A 28 20.82 21.14 6.06
N ASP A 29 19.96 20.21 5.64
CA ASP A 29 19.91 18.86 6.20
C ASP A 29 21.23 18.11 5.97
N VAL A 30 21.75 18.17 4.74
CA VAL A 30 23.06 17.60 4.40
C VAL A 30 24.16 18.23 5.25
N LYS A 31 24.18 19.57 5.37
CA LYS A 31 25.18 20.30 6.17
C LYS A 31 25.12 19.93 7.66
N ALA A 32 23.95 19.61 8.19
CA ALA A 32 23.79 19.16 9.57
C ALA A 32 24.35 17.74 9.78
N ILE A 33 24.32 16.89 8.76
CA ILE A 33 24.81 15.52 8.79
C ILE A 33 26.31 15.42 8.47
N THR A 34 26.86 16.30 7.62
CA THR A 34 28.26 16.28 7.18
C THR A 34 29.28 16.08 8.32
N PRO A 35 29.19 16.76 9.49
CA PRO A 35 30.15 16.56 10.57
C PRO A 35 30.22 15.12 11.09
N LEU A 36 29.10 14.38 11.06
CA LEU A 36 29.08 12.96 11.43
C LEU A 36 29.76 12.09 10.38
N VAL A 37 29.60 12.41 9.08
CA VAL A 37 30.31 11.73 7.99
C VAL A 37 31.82 11.94 8.11
N ASP A 38 32.25 13.17 8.40
CA ASP A 38 33.65 13.47 8.64
C ASP A 38 34.18 12.70 9.86
N LYS A 39 33.38 12.59 10.93
CA LYS A 39 33.73 11.79 12.11
C LYS A 39 33.84 10.30 11.80
N ILE A 40 32.95 9.72 10.97
CA ILE A 40 33.06 8.33 10.51
C ILE A 40 34.42 8.09 9.85
N LYS A 41 34.84 8.99 8.97
CA LYS A 41 36.12 8.88 8.25
C LYS A 41 37.34 8.86 9.19
N THR A 42 37.27 9.53 10.33
CA THR A 42 38.39 9.53 11.29
C THR A 42 38.72 8.16 11.86
N PHE A 43 37.78 7.20 11.82
CA PHE A 43 37.99 5.84 12.31
C PHE A 43 38.60 4.89 11.26
N GLU A 44 38.58 5.26 9.97
CA GLU A 44 38.96 4.34 8.87
C GLU A 44 40.37 3.79 9.03
N SER A 45 41.38 4.65 9.26
CA SER A 45 42.77 4.20 9.39
C SER A 45 43.02 3.31 10.62
N ALA A 46 42.29 3.55 11.71
CA ALA A 46 42.42 2.73 12.93
C ALA A 46 41.77 1.35 12.73
N LEU A 47 40.61 1.29 12.06
CA LEU A 47 39.90 0.04 11.79
C LEU A 47 40.60 -0.80 10.72
N GLU A 48 41.20 -0.18 9.71
CA GLU A 48 41.99 -0.88 8.68
C GLU A 48 43.19 -1.63 9.28
N ALA A 49 43.76 -1.12 10.37
CA ALA A 49 44.87 -1.75 11.07
C ALA A 49 44.47 -2.97 11.94
N LEU A 50 43.18 -3.15 12.22
CA LEU A 50 42.70 -4.26 13.04
C LEU A 50 42.77 -5.59 12.28
N SER A 51 42.97 -6.70 12.99
CA SER A 51 42.72 -8.04 12.46
C SER A 51 41.23 -8.25 12.17
N HIS A 52 40.89 -9.37 11.50
CA HIS A 52 39.50 -9.74 11.26
C HIS A 52 38.75 -10.05 12.56
N ASP A 53 39.42 -10.72 13.51
CA ASP A 53 38.87 -11.00 14.84
C ASP A 53 38.64 -9.72 15.66
N GLU A 54 39.58 -8.77 15.65
CA GLU A 54 39.42 -7.50 16.37
C GLU A 54 38.30 -6.63 15.77
N LEU A 55 38.14 -6.64 14.44
CA LEU A 55 37.07 -5.88 13.79
C LEU A 55 35.69 -6.39 14.21
N ARG A 56 35.45 -7.71 14.17
CA ARG A 56 34.16 -8.26 14.65
C ARG A 56 34.00 -8.18 16.17
N GLY A 57 35.10 -8.15 16.91
CA GLY A 57 35.11 -7.91 18.36
C GLY A 57 34.50 -6.56 18.76
N LYS A 58 34.47 -5.57 17.85
CA LYS A 58 33.81 -4.28 18.07
C LYS A 58 32.32 -4.40 18.37
N THR A 59 31.63 -5.38 17.80
CA THR A 59 30.21 -5.59 18.09
C THR A 59 29.98 -5.95 19.55
N THR A 60 30.83 -6.78 20.14
CA THR A 60 30.79 -7.13 21.56
C THR A 60 31.08 -5.91 22.44
N GLU A 61 32.06 -5.08 22.06
CA GLU A 61 32.38 -3.82 22.74
C GLU A 61 31.15 -2.89 22.78
N PHE A 62 30.47 -2.70 21.64
CA PHE A 62 29.29 -1.84 21.56
C PHE A 62 28.11 -2.38 22.37
N LYS A 63 27.84 -3.70 22.30
CA LYS A 63 26.79 -4.33 23.12
C LYS A 63 27.07 -4.17 24.62
N ALA A 64 28.34 -4.29 25.04
CA ALA A 64 28.74 -4.08 26.42
C ALA A 64 28.50 -2.64 26.89
N LYS A 65 28.83 -1.63 26.08
CA LYS A 65 28.55 -0.20 26.39
C LYS A 65 27.05 0.06 26.61
N ILE A 66 26.18 -0.52 25.77
CA ILE A 66 24.72 -0.39 25.92
C ILE A 66 24.24 -1.09 27.22
N ALA A 67 24.76 -2.28 27.50
CA ALA A 67 24.40 -3.04 28.69
C ALA A 67 24.83 -2.32 29.98
N GLU A 68 26.06 -1.79 30.01
CA GLU A 68 26.60 -1.00 31.13
C GLU A 68 25.77 0.26 31.38
N ALA A 69 25.44 1.01 30.33
CA ALA A 69 24.63 2.23 30.46
C ALA A 69 23.22 1.96 31.02
N ASN A 70 22.65 0.78 30.75
CA ASN A 70 21.32 0.40 31.24
C ASN A 70 21.34 -0.42 32.54
N ALA A 71 22.51 -0.81 33.07
CA ALA A 71 22.62 -1.76 34.17
C ALA A 71 21.79 -1.34 35.40
N ALA A 72 21.94 -0.09 35.84
CA ALA A 72 21.21 0.44 37.00
C ALA A 72 19.68 0.50 36.78
N ILE A 73 19.23 0.83 35.57
CA ILE A 73 17.79 0.88 35.25
C ILE A 73 17.21 -0.53 35.22
N ASN A 74 17.94 -1.49 34.62
CA ASN A 74 17.51 -2.88 34.55
C ASN A 74 17.46 -3.54 35.94
N GLU A 75 18.39 -3.19 36.84
CA GLU A 75 18.35 -3.63 38.23
C GLU A 75 17.11 -3.09 38.95
N GLN A 76 16.77 -1.80 38.78
CA GLN A 76 15.54 -1.23 39.33
C GLN A 76 14.28 -1.90 38.80
N ILE A 77 14.21 -2.17 37.49
CA ILE A 77 13.08 -2.89 36.89
C ILE A 77 12.94 -4.29 37.49
N THR A 78 14.06 -4.99 37.70
CA THR A 78 14.06 -6.35 38.27
C THR A 78 13.54 -6.34 39.70
N ASN A 79 14.03 -5.42 40.54
CA ASN A 79 13.58 -5.28 41.93
C ASN A 79 12.08 -4.93 42.01
N LEU A 80 11.61 -4.00 41.16
CA LEU A 80 10.19 -3.64 41.11
C LEU A 80 9.30 -4.80 40.64
N LEU A 81 9.78 -5.64 39.72
CA LEU A 81 9.04 -6.84 39.32
C LEU A 81 8.90 -7.83 40.49
N GLU A 82 9.96 -8.04 41.26
CA GLU A 82 9.91 -8.86 42.47
C GLU A 82 8.95 -8.26 43.52
N ASP A 83 8.97 -6.94 43.71
CA ASP A 83 8.03 -6.25 44.61
C ASP A 83 6.57 -6.39 44.14
N ALA A 84 6.32 -6.33 42.83
CA ALA A 84 4.99 -6.50 42.24
C ALA A 84 4.42 -7.91 42.44
N GLU A 85 5.28 -8.93 42.44
CA GLU A 85 4.89 -10.32 42.72
C GLU A 85 4.60 -10.57 44.20
N ASN A 86 5.31 -9.87 45.09
CA ASN A 86 5.20 -10.05 46.54
C ASN A 86 4.09 -9.22 47.20
N THR A 87 3.58 -8.17 46.54
CA THR A 87 2.50 -7.35 47.10
C THR A 87 1.10 -7.92 46.83
N GLU A 88 0.26 -7.98 47.86
CA GLU A 88 -1.16 -8.32 47.74
C GLU A 88 -2.05 -7.10 47.45
N ASP A 89 -1.53 -5.89 47.74
CA ASP A 89 -2.24 -4.63 47.52
C ASP A 89 -2.29 -4.30 46.02
N ILE A 90 -3.50 -4.13 45.51
CA ILE A 90 -3.77 -3.95 44.08
C ILE A 90 -3.32 -2.57 43.62
N ASP A 91 -3.53 -1.52 44.43
CA ASP A 91 -3.22 -0.14 44.09
C ASP A 91 -1.70 0.06 44.07
N VAL A 92 -1.00 -0.48 45.08
CA VAL A 92 0.47 -0.47 45.13
C VAL A 92 1.06 -1.23 43.95
N ARG A 93 0.45 -2.35 43.55
CA ARG A 93 0.92 -3.12 42.40
C ARG A 93 0.74 -2.36 41.08
N GLU A 94 -0.36 -1.63 40.93
CA GLU A 94 -0.58 -0.77 39.77
C GLU A 94 0.50 0.33 39.69
N ASP A 95 0.77 1.01 40.80
CA ASP A 95 1.83 2.03 40.88
C ASP A 95 3.21 1.48 40.51
N ILE A 96 3.55 0.27 40.97
CA ILE A 96 4.82 -0.40 40.63
C ILE A 96 4.90 -0.65 39.12
N TYR A 97 3.82 -1.14 38.52
CA TYR A 97 3.77 -1.41 37.10
C TYR A 97 3.89 -0.15 36.24
N GLU A 98 3.30 0.97 36.66
CA GLU A 98 3.50 2.27 36.02
C GLU A 98 4.95 2.75 36.11
N GLN A 99 5.60 2.53 37.25
CA GLN A 99 7.03 2.85 37.43
C GLN A 99 7.91 1.99 36.51
N ILE A 100 7.63 0.69 36.37
CA ILE A 100 8.33 -0.20 35.44
C ILE A 100 8.18 0.29 34.00
N ASP A 101 6.97 0.68 33.59
CA ASP A 101 6.72 1.17 32.23
C ASP A 101 7.52 2.46 31.95
N LYS A 102 7.60 3.37 32.93
CA LYS A 102 8.44 4.57 32.85
C LYS A 102 9.94 4.25 32.77
N LEU A 103 10.44 3.31 33.57
CA LEU A 103 11.84 2.90 33.53
C LEU A 103 12.21 2.24 32.20
N LYS A 104 11.31 1.47 31.58
CA LYS A 104 11.50 0.92 30.23
C LYS A 104 11.63 2.02 29.18
N ASP A 105 10.87 3.12 29.31
CA ASP A 105 11.00 4.28 28.44
C ASP A 105 12.33 5.02 28.66
N ASP A 106 12.80 5.11 29.90
CA ASP A 106 14.08 5.74 30.21
C ASP A 106 15.27 4.88 29.74
N ALA A 107 15.21 3.56 29.87
CA ALA A 107 16.19 2.64 29.30
C ALA A 107 16.26 2.76 27.76
N TYR A 108 15.13 2.95 27.10
CA TYR A 108 15.10 3.21 25.65
C TYR A 108 15.85 4.51 25.30
N LYS A 109 15.64 5.61 26.04
CA LYS A 109 16.34 6.88 25.80
C LYS A 109 17.84 6.75 26.03
N VAL A 110 18.26 6.10 27.11
CA VAL A 110 19.67 5.85 27.40
C VAL A 110 20.32 5.04 26.27
N THR A 111 19.62 4.00 25.80
CA THR A 111 20.07 3.20 24.65
C THR A 111 20.24 4.06 23.40
N GLU A 112 19.27 4.91 23.08
CA GLU A 112 19.34 5.83 21.94
C GLU A 112 20.51 6.82 22.04
N ASP A 113 20.79 7.35 23.23
CA ASP A 113 21.92 8.25 23.45
C ASP A 113 23.26 7.54 23.18
N VAL A 114 23.41 6.30 23.69
CA VAL A 114 24.59 5.46 23.43
C VAL A 114 24.71 5.13 21.94
N LEU A 115 23.61 4.77 21.27
CA LEU A 115 23.61 4.50 19.83
C LEU A 115 24.09 5.71 19.02
N ASN A 116 23.64 6.92 19.37
CA ASN A 116 24.10 8.15 18.73
C ASN A 116 25.59 8.43 18.99
N GLU A 117 26.10 8.10 20.18
CA GLU A 117 27.51 8.24 20.52
C GLU A 117 28.39 7.33 19.67
N ILE A 118 28.04 6.04 19.58
CA ILE A 118 28.83 5.02 18.88
C ILE A 118 28.61 5.04 17.36
N LEU A 119 27.55 5.69 16.87
CA LEU A 119 27.17 5.73 15.45
C LEU A 119 28.36 5.92 14.50
N PRO A 120 29.27 6.90 14.71
CA PRO A 120 30.36 7.13 13.76
C PRO A 120 31.33 5.96 13.66
N GLU A 121 31.66 5.33 14.79
CA GLU A 121 32.56 4.16 14.82
C GLU A 121 31.84 2.92 14.28
N ALA A 122 30.58 2.71 14.66
CA ALA A 122 29.76 1.59 14.19
C ALA A 122 29.56 1.60 12.67
N PHE A 123 29.31 2.78 12.07
CA PHE A 123 29.20 2.92 10.61
C PHE A 123 30.54 2.67 9.92
N ALA A 124 31.65 3.12 10.52
CA ALA A 124 32.99 2.84 10.01
C ALA A 124 33.31 1.33 10.05
N VAL A 125 32.88 0.61 11.10
CA VAL A 125 33.03 -0.86 11.21
C VAL A 125 32.31 -1.57 10.07
N VAL A 126 31.04 -1.21 9.78
CA VAL A 126 30.29 -1.82 8.67
C VAL A 126 30.93 -1.50 7.32
N LYS A 127 31.38 -0.25 7.11
CA LYS A 127 32.08 0.16 5.89
C LYS A 127 33.40 -0.60 5.69
N GLU A 128 34.19 -0.74 6.74
CA GLU A 128 35.45 -1.51 6.70
C GLU A 128 35.20 -3.00 6.47
N THR A 129 34.11 -3.54 7.04
CA THR A 129 33.68 -4.92 6.76
C THR A 129 33.36 -5.11 5.28
N ALA A 130 32.54 -4.22 4.70
CA ALA A 130 32.23 -4.24 3.28
C ALA A 130 33.50 -4.16 2.42
N LYS A 131 34.44 -3.27 2.77
CA LYS A 131 35.75 -3.16 2.09
C LYS A 131 36.58 -4.45 2.17
N ARG A 132 36.57 -5.16 3.29
CA ARG A 132 37.28 -6.44 3.45
C ARG A 132 36.69 -7.55 2.57
N PHE A 133 35.36 -7.64 2.48
CA PHE A 133 34.69 -8.59 1.59
C PHE A 133 34.94 -8.28 0.10
N VAL A 134 35.14 -7.00 -0.27
CA VAL A 134 35.55 -6.64 -1.64
C VAL A 134 36.99 -7.06 -1.92
N ASN A 135 37.91 -6.82 -0.98
CA ASN A 135 39.34 -7.00 -1.21
C ASN A 135 39.84 -8.44 -1.03
N ASN A 136 39.05 -9.31 -0.39
CA ASN A 136 39.44 -10.68 -0.09
C ASN A 136 38.37 -11.65 -0.59
N THR A 137 38.77 -12.74 -1.25
CA THR A 137 37.85 -13.82 -1.63
C THR A 137 37.39 -14.63 -0.44
N GLU A 138 38.24 -14.70 0.59
CA GLU A 138 38.01 -15.42 1.85
C GLU A 138 38.54 -14.60 3.02
N ILE A 139 37.80 -14.59 4.12
CA ILE A 139 38.17 -13.91 5.38
C ILE A 139 38.25 -14.98 6.46
N THR A 140 39.43 -15.16 7.06
CA THR A 140 39.65 -16.15 8.12
C THR A 140 39.58 -15.50 9.49
N VAL A 141 38.80 -16.10 10.40
CA VAL A 141 38.64 -15.68 11.81
C VAL A 141 38.67 -16.89 12.74
N THR A 142 38.84 -16.66 14.04
CA THR A 142 38.73 -17.72 15.06
C THR A 142 37.27 -18.21 15.14
N ALA A 143 36.98 -19.51 15.07
CA ALA A 143 35.59 -20.00 15.08
C ALA A 143 34.92 -19.87 16.46
N ASN A 144 33.87 -19.04 16.57
CA ASN A 144 33.01 -18.96 17.74
C ASN A 144 31.78 -19.90 17.62
N GLU A 145 30.94 -19.96 18.66
CA GLU A 145 29.74 -20.83 18.67
C GLU A 145 28.74 -20.48 17.56
N PHE A 146 28.62 -19.20 17.23
CA PHE A 146 27.73 -18.71 16.18
C PHE A 146 28.22 -19.14 14.79
N ASP A 147 29.52 -19.00 14.51
CA ASP A 147 30.17 -19.48 13.28
C ASP A 147 29.93 -20.98 13.09
N ARG A 148 30.10 -21.76 14.16
CA ARG A 148 29.90 -23.22 14.13
C ARG A 148 28.46 -23.60 13.81
N THR A 149 27.49 -22.87 14.39
CA THR A 149 26.06 -23.07 14.11
C THR A 149 25.75 -22.73 12.65
N LEU A 150 26.20 -21.56 12.18
CA LEU A 150 25.92 -21.12 10.81
C LEU A 150 26.61 -21.98 9.76
N SER A 151 27.79 -22.54 10.03
CA SER A 151 28.50 -23.42 9.07
C SER A 151 27.72 -24.68 8.67
N GLY A 152 26.75 -25.11 9.50
CA GLY A 152 25.86 -26.23 9.17
C GLY A 152 24.69 -25.84 8.25
N GLU A 153 24.34 -24.55 8.20
CA GLU A 153 23.17 -24.04 7.48
C GLU A 153 23.54 -23.17 6.26
N LYS A 154 24.70 -22.52 6.27
CA LYS A 154 25.11 -21.48 5.32
C LYS A 154 26.33 -21.90 4.53
N THR A 155 26.29 -21.71 3.21
CA THR A 155 27.37 -22.13 2.31
C THR A 155 28.57 -21.19 2.26
N TYR A 156 28.46 -19.97 2.80
CA TYR A 156 29.54 -18.98 2.81
C TYR A 156 30.43 -19.06 4.05
N ILE A 157 30.23 -20.06 4.91
CA ILE A 157 31.07 -20.29 6.09
C ILE A 157 31.53 -21.73 6.04
N THR A 158 32.83 -21.94 6.14
CA THR A 158 33.43 -23.27 6.27
C THR A 158 34.34 -23.30 7.51
N LEU A 159 34.38 -24.43 8.20
CA LEU A 159 35.24 -24.62 9.36
C LEU A 159 36.53 -25.34 8.94
N ASP A 160 37.66 -24.80 9.36
CA ASP A 160 38.98 -25.44 9.26
C ASP A 160 39.64 -25.44 10.64
N GLY A 161 39.51 -26.58 11.36
CA GLY A 161 39.98 -26.72 12.73
C GLY A 161 39.31 -25.75 13.70
N GLU A 162 40.09 -24.82 14.25
CA GLU A 162 39.63 -23.76 15.15
C GLU A 162 39.31 -22.44 14.43
N SER A 163 39.38 -22.42 13.09
CA SER A 163 39.11 -21.24 12.28
C SER A 163 37.80 -21.38 11.51
N ALA A 164 37.13 -20.25 11.29
CA ALA A 164 36.01 -20.11 10.37
C ALA A 164 36.45 -19.27 9.16
N ILE A 165 36.20 -19.78 7.97
CA ILE A 165 36.53 -19.13 6.69
C ILE A 165 35.24 -18.63 6.07
N TRP A 166 35.15 -17.32 5.90
CA TRP A 166 34.02 -16.60 5.33
C TRP A 166 34.28 -16.27 3.87
N ALA A 167 33.46 -16.78 2.96
CA ALA A 167 33.57 -16.49 1.53
C ALA A 167 32.94 -15.14 1.18
N ASN A 168 33.51 -14.43 0.20
CA ASN A 168 32.91 -13.20 -0.32
C ASN A 168 31.84 -13.41 -1.40
N SER A 169 31.50 -14.67 -1.69
CA SER A 169 30.51 -15.02 -2.68
C SER A 169 29.55 -16.10 -2.18
N TRP A 170 28.26 -15.91 -2.45
CA TRP A 170 27.18 -16.79 -1.99
C TRP A 170 25.95 -16.71 -2.88
N ASP A 171 25.03 -17.65 -2.68
CA ASP A 171 23.70 -17.61 -3.31
C ASP A 171 22.76 -16.67 -2.53
N ALA A 172 22.13 -15.73 -3.23
CA ALA A 172 21.06 -14.91 -2.70
C ALA A 172 19.77 -15.15 -3.51
N ALA A 173 18.89 -15.98 -2.96
CA ALA A 173 17.61 -16.36 -3.57
C ALA A 173 17.73 -16.94 -4.99
N GLY A 174 18.72 -17.81 -5.21
CA GLY A 174 18.98 -18.52 -6.47
C GLY A 174 19.86 -17.76 -7.46
N LYS A 175 20.54 -16.69 -7.03
CA LYS A 175 21.53 -15.95 -7.82
C LYS A 175 22.89 -15.96 -7.11
N PRO A 176 23.97 -16.39 -7.78
CA PRO A 176 25.31 -16.24 -7.23
C PRO A 176 25.68 -14.75 -7.21
N ILE A 177 26.04 -14.26 -6.03
CA ILE A 177 26.51 -12.90 -5.82
C ILE A 177 27.95 -12.98 -5.32
N THR A 178 28.78 -12.07 -5.80
CA THR A 178 30.09 -11.77 -5.22
C THR A 178 30.01 -10.35 -4.65
N TRP A 179 30.43 -10.16 -3.41
CA TRP A 179 30.40 -8.86 -2.76
C TRP A 179 31.41 -7.90 -3.41
N ASP A 180 30.93 -6.84 -4.05
CA ASP A 180 31.72 -5.88 -4.81
C ASP A 180 31.46 -4.42 -4.40
N MET A 181 30.86 -4.20 -3.22
CA MET A 181 30.36 -2.89 -2.81
C MET A 181 31.08 -2.33 -1.57
N VAL A 182 31.38 -1.03 -1.59
CA VAL A 182 31.85 -0.24 -0.45
C VAL A 182 31.03 1.03 -0.36
N HIS A 183 30.66 1.45 0.86
CA HIS A 183 29.80 2.62 1.04
C HIS A 183 30.43 3.93 0.54
N TYR A 184 29.69 4.69 -0.26
CA TYR A 184 29.99 6.08 -0.63
C TYR A 184 29.62 7.05 0.49
N ASP A 185 30.19 8.26 0.46
CA ASP A 185 29.88 9.30 1.44
C ASP A 185 28.38 9.67 1.45
N VAL A 186 27.73 9.71 0.26
CA VAL A 186 26.29 9.97 0.16
C VAL A 186 25.44 8.86 0.80
N GLN A 187 25.96 7.62 0.81
CA GLN A 187 25.30 6.49 1.45
C GLN A 187 25.44 6.55 2.98
N LEU A 188 26.55 7.08 3.49
CA LEU A 188 26.69 7.39 4.92
C LEU A 188 25.68 8.44 5.38
N ILE A 189 25.45 9.50 4.57
CA ILE A 189 24.41 10.51 4.86
C ILE A 189 23.03 9.84 4.91
N GLY A 190 22.71 8.99 3.93
CA GLY A 190 21.46 8.23 3.91
C GLY A 190 21.27 7.35 5.14
N GLY A 191 22.32 6.61 5.55
CA GLY A 191 22.28 5.76 6.75
C GLY A 191 22.05 6.56 8.04
N ILE A 192 22.65 7.75 8.16
CA ILE A 192 22.45 8.64 9.31
C ILE A 192 21.01 9.15 9.32
N ALA A 193 20.46 9.57 8.18
CA ALA A 193 19.08 10.02 8.07
C ALA A 193 18.09 8.91 8.50
N LEU A 194 18.32 7.67 8.09
CA LEU A 194 17.52 6.52 8.52
C LEU A 194 17.59 6.30 10.03
N HIS A 195 18.78 6.33 10.63
CA HIS A 195 18.93 6.18 12.08
C HIS A 195 18.23 7.30 12.87
N GLN A 196 18.18 8.52 12.32
CA GLN A 196 17.45 9.67 12.89
C GLN A 196 15.92 9.55 12.80
N GLY A 197 15.38 8.44 12.28
CA GLY A 197 13.93 8.26 12.11
C GLY A 197 13.35 9.11 10.98
N LYS A 198 14.13 9.33 9.91
CA LYS A 198 13.71 10.11 8.74
C LYS A 198 13.58 9.24 7.50
N ILE A 199 13.02 9.82 6.45
CA ILE A 199 13.02 9.24 5.11
C ILE A 199 14.25 9.72 4.34
N ALA A 200 15.07 8.80 3.87
CA ALA A 200 16.17 9.08 2.95
C ALA A 200 15.67 8.98 1.50
N GLU A 201 15.49 10.12 0.81
CA GLU A 201 15.26 10.13 -0.63
C GLU A 201 16.60 9.95 -1.34
N MET A 202 16.83 8.74 -1.87
CA MET A 202 18.01 8.35 -2.62
C MET A 202 17.59 7.84 -4.00
N GLN A 203 18.11 8.47 -5.06
CA GLN A 203 17.77 8.10 -6.44
C GLN A 203 18.03 6.60 -6.70
N THR A 204 17.28 6.02 -7.62
CA THR A 204 17.42 4.60 -7.95
C THR A 204 18.83 4.31 -8.48
N GLY A 205 19.49 3.29 -7.97
CA GLY A 205 20.90 3.00 -8.29
C GLY A 205 21.93 3.63 -7.35
N GLU A 206 21.51 4.38 -6.33
CA GLU A 206 22.42 4.89 -5.26
C GLU A 206 22.71 3.84 -4.17
N GLY A 207 22.24 2.60 -4.31
CA GLY A 207 22.55 1.50 -3.37
C GLY A 207 21.73 1.49 -2.07
N LYS A 208 20.41 1.71 -2.15
CA LYS A 208 19.49 1.73 -0.98
C LYS A 208 19.62 0.49 -0.07
N THR A 209 19.68 -0.71 -0.65
CA THR A 209 19.87 -1.96 0.12
C THR A 209 21.17 -1.95 0.93
N LEU A 210 22.28 -1.47 0.34
CA LEU A 210 23.55 -1.33 1.04
C LEU A 210 23.50 -0.26 2.12
N VAL A 211 22.84 0.88 1.87
CA VAL A 211 22.68 1.97 2.85
C VAL A 211 22.00 1.48 4.11
N ALA A 212 20.98 0.63 4.00
CA ALA A 212 20.24 0.09 5.14
C ALA A 212 21.12 -0.74 6.09
N THR A 213 22.22 -1.32 5.62
CA THR A 213 23.13 -2.09 6.50
C THR A 213 23.69 -1.27 7.66
N LEU A 214 23.91 0.02 7.46
CA LEU A 214 24.47 0.92 8.47
C LEU A 214 23.52 1.12 9.68
N PRO A 215 22.29 1.65 9.51
CA PRO A 215 21.36 1.83 10.61
C PRO A 215 20.81 0.48 11.13
N VAL A 216 20.70 -0.55 10.30
CA VAL A 216 20.25 -1.87 10.76
C VAL A 216 21.26 -2.45 11.75
N TYR A 217 22.55 -2.47 11.40
CA TYR A 217 23.60 -2.93 12.29
C TYR A 217 23.58 -2.14 13.61
N LEU A 218 23.57 -0.80 13.53
CA LEU A 218 23.60 0.05 14.71
C LEU A 218 22.42 -0.21 15.65
N ASN A 219 21.18 -0.19 15.14
CA ASN A 219 20.00 -0.34 16.00
C ASN A 219 19.80 -1.80 16.45
N ALA A 220 20.32 -2.79 15.73
CA ALA A 220 20.30 -4.20 16.15
C ALA A 220 21.15 -4.45 17.41
N LEU A 221 22.17 -3.61 17.69
CA LEU A 221 22.99 -3.70 18.90
C LEU A 221 22.17 -3.60 20.20
N ALA A 222 20.98 -2.99 20.15
CA ALA A 222 20.07 -2.90 21.30
C ALA A 222 19.44 -4.25 21.72
N GLY A 223 19.52 -5.29 20.88
CA GLY A 223 18.95 -6.62 21.17
C GLY A 223 17.41 -6.64 21.26
N LYS A 224 16.74 -5.55 20.86
CA LYS A 224 15.28 -5.47 20.69
C LYS A 224 14.86 -5.74 19.24
N GLY A 225 15.86 -5.80 18.37
CA GLY A 225 15.90 -6.08 16.95
C GLY A 225 15.10 -5.19 16.01
N VAL A 226 15.31 -5.42 14.73
CA VAL A 226 15.02 -4.47 13.65
C VAL A 226 14.21 -5.14 12.54
N HIS A 227 13.12 -4.50 12.12
CA HIS A 227 12.31 -4.98 11.01
C HIS A 227 12.67 -4.22 9.72
N LEU A 228 13.11 -4.94 8.69
CA LEU A 228 13.29 -4.37 7.36
C LEU A 228 12.14 -4.80 6.46
N VAL A 229 11.32 -3.82 6.08
CA VAL A 229 10.09 -4.02 5.32
C VAL A 229 10.35 -3.77 3.84
N THR A 230 9.95 -4.71 2.99
CA THR A 230 10.02 -4.58 1.53
C THR A 230 8.63 -4.71 0.89
N VAL A 231 8.54 -4.39 -0.41
CA VAL A 231 7.27 -4.39 -1.16
C VAL A 231 6.81 -5.76 -1.64
N ASN A 232 7.67 -6.79 -1.62
CA ASN A 232 7.30 -8.15 -1.99
C ASN A 232 8.25 -9.20 -1.38
N ASP A 233 7.78 -10.44 -1.33
CA ASP A 233 8.47 -11.55 -0.67
C ASP A 233 9.82 -11.89 -1.34
N TYR A 234 9.92 -11.79 -2.66
CA TYR A 234 11.17 -12.01 -3.39
C TYR A 234 12.26 -11.03 -2.95
N LEU A 235 11.95 -9.74 -2.84
CA LEU A 235 12.90 -8.73 -2.37
C LEU A 235 13.28 -8.97 -0.90
N ALA A 236 12.30 -9.30 -0.04
CA ALA A 236 12.58 -9.64 1.36
C ALA A 236 13.57 -10.82 1.46
N LYS A 237 13.32 -11.90 0.71
CA LYS A 237 14.14 -13.12 0.67
C LYS A 237 15.52 -12.89 0.05
N ARG A 238 15.58 -12.13 -1.04
CA ARG A 238 16.83 -11.78 -1.72
C ARG A 238 17.69 -10.88 -0.84
N ASP A 239 17.14 -9.81 -0.30
CA ASP A 239 17.91 -8.81 0.43
C ASP A 239 18.35 -9.32 1.80
N SER A 240 17.53 -10.14 2.47
CA SER A 240 17.95 -10.87 3.66
C SER A 240 19.14 -11.79 3.38
N ALA A 241 19.07 -12.63 2.34
CA ALA A 241 20.16 -13.52 1.97
C ALA A 241 21.41 -12.76 1.47
N TRP A 242 21.20 -11.67 0.73
CA TRP A 242 22.29 -10.86 0.18
C TRP A 242 23.05 -10.10 1.27
N MET A 243 22.36 -9.46 2.22
CA MET A 243 23.02 -8.67 3.26
C MET A 243 23.43 -9.50 4.48
N ALA A 244 22.90 -10.71 4.65
CA ALA A 244 23.15 -11.55 5.84
C ALA A 244 24.63 -11.67 6.22
N PRO A 245 25.58 -11.99 5.31
CA PRO A 245 26.98 -12.16 5.71
C PRO A 245 27.62 -10.92 6.35
N ILE A 246 27.17 -9.72 5.98
CA ILE A 246 27.67 -8.48 6.58
C ILE A 246 27.25 -8.36 8.06
N PHE A 247 26.08 -8.87 8.42
CA PHE A 247 25.60 -8.84 9.81
C PHE A 247 26.05 -10.07 10.61
N GLU A 248 25.97 -11.26 9.99
CA GLU A 248 26.32 -12.52 10.62
C GLU A 248 27.82 -12.61 10.94
N PHE A 249 28.69 -12.00 10.12
CA PHE A 249 30.12 -11.86 10.43
C PHE A 249 30.38 -11.14 11.77
N HIS A 250 29.47 -10.25 12.15
CA HIS A 250 29.47 -9.52 13.42
C HIS A 250 28.65 -10.21 14.52
N GLY A 251 28.23 -11.46 14.32
CA GLY A 251 27.47 -12.21 15.32
C GLY A 251 26.02 -11.73 15.50
N MET A 252 25.42 -11.17 14.45
CA MET A 252 24.00 -10.82 14.43
C MET A 252 23.21 -11.84 13.61
N SER A 253 22.10 -12.29 14.15
CA SER A 253 21.18 -13.21 13.48
C SER A 253 20.26 -12.48 12.51
N VAL A 254 20.08 -13.06 11.31
CA VAL A 254 19.22 -12.52 10.25
C VAL A 254 18.26 -13.61 9.77
N ASP A 255 16.97 -13.29 9.68
CA ASP A 255 15.99 -14.18 9.09
C ASP A 255 14.91 -13.40 8.32
N CYS A 256 14.14 -14.08 7.48
CA CYS A 256 13.04 -13.51 6.73
C CYS A 256 11.74 -14.29 6.99
N ILE A 257 10.71 -13.57 7.47
CA ILE A 257 9.44 -14.19 7.84
C ILE A 257 8.72 -14.83 6.66
N ASP A 258 8.92 -14.33 5.44
CA ASP A 258 8.33 -14.86 4.21
C ASP A 258 8.86 -16.26 3.82
N TYR A 259 9.88 -16.80 4.49
CA TYR A 259 10.28 -18.22 4.36
C TYR A 259 9.39 -19.17 5.17
N HIS A 260 8.70 -18.65 6.19
CA HIS A 260 8.12 -19.47 7.25
C HIS A 260 6.60 -19.35 7.26
N GLN A 261 5.92 -20.46 7.53
CA GLN A 261 4.48 -20.48 7.68
C GLN A 261 4.03 -19.59 8.87
N PRO A 262 2.94 -18.81 8.74
CA PRO A 262 2.38 -18.06 9.86
C PRO A 262 2.10 -18.91 11.11
N ASN A 263 2.22 -18.32 12.30
CA ASN A 263 2.00 -18.95 13.61
C ASN A 263 2.80 -20.25 13.84
N SER A 264 3.96 -20.40 13.20
CA SER A 264 4.85 -21.54 13.40
C SER A 264 6.02 -21.22 14.33
N ALA A 265 6.65 -22.24 14.91
CA ALA A 265 7.87 -22.08 15.70
C ALA A 265 9.01 -21.43 14.88
N ALA A 266 9.10 -21.73 13.59
CA ALA A 266 10.09 -21.12 12.69
C ALA A 266 9.80 -19.63 12.48
N ARG A 267 8.52 -19.23 12.36
CA ARG A 267 8.11 -17.82 12.30
C ARG A 267 8.51 -17.05 13.57
N LYS A 268 8.29 -17.66 14.74
CA LYS A 268 8.73 -17.09 16.04
C LYS A 268 10.25 -16.98 16.12
N LYS A 269 10.99 -17.98 15.64
CA LYS A 269 12.47 -17.91 15.53
C LYS A 269 12.91 -16.74 14.64
N ALA A 270 12.24 -16.51 13.52
CA ALA A 270 12.57 -15.41 12.61
C ALA A 270 12.38 -14.01 13.24
N TYR A 271 11.32 -13.82 14.05
CA TYR A 271 11.13 -12.58 14.81
C TYR A 271 12.09 -12.41 15.99
N ASN A 272 12.59 -13.52 16.53
CA ASN A 272 13.61 -13.50 17.59
C ASN A 272 15.02 -13.22 17.07
N ALA A 273 15.24 -13.23 15.75
CA ALA A 273 16.49 -12.78 15.16
C ALA A 273 16.77 -11.29 15.49
N ASP A 274 18.03 -10.89 15.49
CA ASP A 274 18.42 -9.49 15.66
C ASP A 274 17.83 -8.62 14.53
N ILE A 275 17.77 -9.19 13.32
CA ILE A 275 17.27 -8.53 12.11
C ILE A 275 16.24 -9.42 11.42
N THR A 276 15.05 -8.89 11.19
CA THR A 276 13.94 -9.61 10.57
C THR A 276 13.52 -8.89 9.30
N TYR A 277 13.64 -9.57 8.15
CA TYR A 277 13.12 -9.07 6.88
C TYR A 277 11.70 -9.57 6.65
N GLY A 278 10.86 -8.78 6.01
CA GLY A 278 9.53 -9.22 5.62
C GLY A 278 8.78 -8.24 4.72
N THR A 279 7.57 -8.62 4.32
CA THR A 279 6.63 -7.70 3.66
C THR A 279 5.73 -6.99 4.67
N ASN A 280 5.24 -5.80 4.30
CA ASN A 280 4.28 -5.02 5.10
C ASN A 280 3.03 -5.83 5.49
N ASN A 281 2.52 -6.62 4.54
CA ASN A 281 1.36 -7.48 4.75
C ASN A 281 1.65 -8.55 5.81
N GLU A 282 2.77 -9.26 5.69
CA GLU A 282 3.12 -10.34 6.62
C GLU A 282 3.34 -9.83 8.05
N PHE A 283 4.03 -8.70 8.21
CA PHE A 283 4.19 -8.03 9.51
C PHE A 283 2.84 -7.60 10.12
N GLY A 284 1.97 -6.96 9.33
CA GLY A 284 0.67 -6.50 9.83
C GLY A 284 -0.30 -7.64 10.13
N PHE A 285 -0.30 -8.72 9.33
CA PHE A 285 -1.14 -9.89 9.58
C PHE A 285 -0.67 -10.71 10.78
N ASP A 286 0.64 -10.85 11.00
CA ASP A 286 1.15 -11.48 12.22
C ASP A 286 0.72 -10.69 13.47
N TYR A 287 0.77 -9.36 13.42
CA TYR A 287 0.23 -8.52 14.49
C TYR A 287 -1.26 -8.78 14.74
N LEU A 288 -2.08 -8.86 13.70
CA LEU A 288 -3.51 -9.17 13.86
C LEU A 288 -3.72 -10.58 14.45
N ARG A 289 -2.96 -11.57 13.99
CA ARG A 289 -3.02 -12.96 14.50
C ARG A 289 -2.60 -13.06 15.96
N ASP A 290 -1.50 -12.41 16.34
CA ASP A 290 -1.02 -12.35 17.72
C ASP A 290 -2.07 -11.78 18.66
N ASN A 291 -2.77 -10.71 18.25
CA ASN A 291 -3.84 -10.11 19.06
C ASN A 291 -5.13 -10.95 19.13
N MET A 292 -5.29 -11.97 18.28
CA MET A 292 -6.38 -12.94 18.35
C MET A 292 -5.99 -14.23 19.07
N SER A 293 -4.71 -14.41 19.40
CA SER A 293 -4.22 -15.63 20.06
C SER A 293 -4.90 -15.90 21.40
N HIS A 294 -4.97 -17.19 21.75
CA HIS A 294 -5.46 -17.69 23.04
C HIS A 294 -4.34 -18.25 23.94
N SER A 295 -3.11 -18.37 23.41
CA SER A 295 -1.94 -18.85 24.15
C SER A 295 -0.73 -17.93 23.93
N PRO A 296 0.06 -17.63 24.97
CA PRO A 296 1.34 -16.93 24.82
C PRO A 296 2.33 -17.63 23.87
N ASP A 297 2.24 -18.96 23.76
CA ASP A 297 3.17 -19.73 22.92
C ASP A 297 2.93 -19.49 21.43
N ASP A 298 1.69 -19.18 21.05
CA ASP A 298 1.28 -18.91 19.66
C ASP A 298 1.72 -17.51 19.17
N LEU A 299 2.14 -16.62 20.10
CA LEU A 299 2.62 -15.29 19.74
C LEU A 299 3.96 -15.41 19.00
N VAL A 300 4.04 -14.77 17.84
CA VAL A 300 5.25 -14.78 17.01
C VAL A 300 6.04 -13.48 17.10
N GLN A 301 5.39 -12.31 17.24
CA GLN A 301 6.07 -11.02 17.27
C GLN A 301 6.63 -10.65 18.65
N ARG A 302 7.66 -9.81 18.62
CA ARG A 302 8.18 -9.06 19.77
C ARG A 302 7.68 -7.61 19.75
N PRO A 303 7.86 -6.83 20.83
CA PRO A 303 7.51 -5.41 20.83
C PRO A 303 8.15 -4.63 19.67
N HIS A 304 7.38 -3.75 19.04
CA HIS A 304 7.79 -2.95 17.88
C HIS A 304 8.87 -1.91 18.24
N HIS A 305 10.12 -2.23 17.95
CA HIS A 305 11.27 -1.38 18.28
C HIS A 305 11.66 -0.43 17.14
N TYR A 306 12.26 -0.94 16.07
CA TYR A 306 12.68 -0.14 14.92
C TYR A 306 12.26 -0.79 13.60
N ALA A 307 11.65 0.00 12.71
CA ALA A 307 11.36 -0.40 11.34
C ALA A 307 12.02 0.53 10.32
N ILE A 308 12.61 -0.08 9.29
CA ILE A 308 13.01 0.59 8.05
C ILE A 308 12.10 0.09 6.93
N VAL A 309 11.38 1.01 6.31
CA VAL A 309 10.51 0.71 5.17
C VAL A 309 11.25 1.02 3.88
N ASP A 310 11.65 -0.01 3.14
CA ASP A 310 12.13 0.16 1.77
C ASP A 310 10.95 0.52 0.86
N GLU A 311 11.22 1.39 -0.11
CA GLU A 311 10.21 1.92 -1.02
C GLU A 311 9.00 2.49 -0.25
N VAL A 312 9.30 3.31 0.77
CA VAL A 312 8.36 3.86 1.75
C VAL A 312 7.15 4.56 1.14
N ASP A 313 7.32 5.17 -0.02
CA ASP A 313 6.24 5.80 -0.76
C ASP A 313 5.22 4.82 -1.31
N SER A 314 5.61 3.59 -1.63
CA SER A 314 4.60 2.59 -1.99
C SER A 314 3.99 1.92 -0.79
N VAL A 315 4.77 1.61 0.24
CA VAL A 315 4.23 0.91 1.41
C VAL A 315 3.32 1.83 2.24
N LEU A 316 3.74 3.07 2.50
CA LEU A 316 3.03 4.00 3.38
C LEU A 316 2.10 4.97 2.65
N VAL A 317 2.08 5.00 1.31
CA VAL A 317 1.16 5.85 0.53
C VAL A 317 0.32 5.04 -0.45
N ASP A 318 0.90 4.17 -1.27
CA ASP A 318 0.13 3.39 -2.25
C ASP A 318 -0.66 2.25 -1.60
N ASP A 319 -0.01 1.38 -0.83
CA ASP A 319 -0.61 0.22 -0.17
C ASP A 319 -1.49 0.63 1.02
N ALA A 320 -1.20 1.80 1.61
CA ALA A 320 -1.94 2.38 2.72
C ALA A 320 -3.38 2.82 2.38
N ARG A 321 -3.84 2.56 1.15
CA ARG A 321 -5.23 2.79 0.70
C ARG A 321 -6.20 1.74 1.21
N THR A 322 -5.72 0.54 1.55
CA THR A 322 -6.56 -0.57 2.02
C THR A 322 -6.10 -1.06 3.38
N PRO A 323 -6.99 -1.19 4.37
CA PRO A 323 -6.63 -1.79 5.65
C PRO A 323 -6.35 -3.29 5.50
N LEU A 324 -5.58 -3.84 6.44
CA LEU A 324 -5.42 -5.27 6.62
C LEU A 324 -6.59 -5.80 7.42
N ILE A 325 -7.26 -6.84 6.93
CA ILE A 325 -8.48 -7.39 7.52
C ILE A 325 -8.34 -8.91 7.62
N ILE A 326 -8.58 -9.47 8.80
CA ILE A 326 -8.84 -10.90 8.98
C ILE A 326 -10.33 -11.11 9.14
N SER A 327 -10.89 -11.93 8.25
CA SER A 327 -12.30 -12.34 8.29
C SER A 327 -12.41 -13.86 8.32
N GLY A 328 -13.50 -14.39 8.85
CA GLY A 328 -13.79 -15.81 8.75
C GLY A 328 -15.29 -16.11 8.78
N PRO A 329 -15.66 -17.36 8.51
CA PRO A 329 -17.05 -17.75 8.24
C PRO A 329 -17.92 -17.63 9.49
N ILE A 330 -19.17 -17.18 9.29
CA ILE A 330 -20.20 -17.18 10.33
C ILE A 330 -20.93 -18.54 10.27
N PRO A 331 -20.97 -19.34 11.35
CA PRO A 331 -21.52 -20.70 11.37
C PRO A 331 -23.02 -20.87 11.07
N LYS A 332 -23.72 -19.84 10.58
CA LYS A 332 -25.17 -19.85 10.31
C LYS A 332 -25.52 -19.22 8.94
N GLY A 333 -24.62 -19.30 7.96
CA GLY A 333 -24.77 -18.69 6.62
C GLY A 333 -25.55 -19.52 5.59
N ASP A 334 -26.00 -20.74 5.92
CA ASP A 334 -26.53 -21.74 4.97
C ASP A 334 -27.81 -21.35 4.19
N ARG A 335 -28.47 -20.22 4.50
CA ARG A 335 -29.57 -19.69 3.67
C ARG A 335 -29.03 -18.72 2.63
N HIS A 336 -28.50 -19.25 1.53
CA HIS A 336 -28.13 -18.42 0.39
C HIS A 336 -29.37 -18.06 -0.44
N GLU A 337 -30.10 -17.02 -0.03
CA GLU A 337 -31.15 -16.39 -0.85
C GLU A 337 -30.64 -16.00 -2.25
N PHE A 338 -29.32 -15.88 -2.41
CA PHE A 338 -28.64 -15.74 -3.69
C PHE A 338 -29.11 -16.73 -4.76
N ASN A 339 -29.33 -18.00 -4.42
CA ASN A 339 -29.75 -19.00 -5.40
C ASN A 339 -31.19 -18.77 -5.88
N GLU A 340 -32.06 -18.27 -5.00
CA GLU A 340 -33.47 -18.00 -5.30
C GLU A 340 -33.64 -16.68 -6.06
N LEU A 341 -32.86 -15.66 -5.69
CA LEU A 341 -32.95 -14.32 -6.28
C LEU A 341 -32.16 -14.18 -7.59
N LYS A 342 -31.10 -14.98 -7.78
CA LYS A 342 -30.25 -14.91 -8.98
C LYS A 342 -31.04 -14.94 -10.29
N PRO A 343 -31.99 -15.87 -10.53
CA PRO A 343 -32.74 -15.91 -11.78
C PRO A 343 -33.53 -14.62 -12.04
N LYS A 344 -34.10 -14.02 -10.99
CA LYS A 344 -34.84 -12.76 -11.09
C LYS A 344 -33.93 -11.59 -11.45
N VAL A 345 -32.73 -11.55 -10.86
CA VAL A 345 -31.73 -10.50 -11.14
C VAL A 345 -31.10 -10.66 -12.53
N ASP A 346 -30.82 -11.88 -12.97
CA ASP A 346 -30.29 -12.12 -14.32
C ASP A 346 -31.30 -11.67 -15.39
N ASP A 347 -32.59 -11.98 -15.19
CA ASP A 347 -33.67 -11.58 -16.08
C ASP A 347 -33.83 -10.05 -16.16
N ILE A 348 -33.91 -9.35 -15.01
CA ILE A 348 -34.09 -7.89 -15.03
C ILE A 348 -32.91 -7.16 -15.66
N VAL A 349 -31.68 -7.65 -15.44
CA VAL A 349 -30.46 -7.12 -16.08
C VAL A 349 -30.49 -7.37 -17.58
N ALA A 350 -30.90 -8.57 -18.02
CA ALA A 350 -31.02 -8.91 -19.43
C ALA A 350 -32.08 -8.04 -20.14
N VAL A 351 -33.25 -7.86 -19.53
CA VAL A 351 -34.34 -7.03 -20.05
C VAL A 351 -33.92 -5.57 -20.16
N GLN A 352 -33.31 -5.00 -19.12
CA GLN A 352 -32.80 -3.63 -19.16
C GLN A 352 -31.72 -3.45 -20.24
N ARG A 353 -30.73 -4.36 -20.32
CA ARG A 353 -29.67 -4.28 -21.35
C ARG A 353 -30.24 -4.33 -22.77
N LYS A 354 -31.23 -5.20 -23.01
CA LYS A 354 -31.89 -5.31 -24.32
C LYS A 354 -32.61 -4.01 -24.69
N TYR A 355 -33.38 -3.45 -23.75
CA TYR A 355 -34.05 -2.17 -23.93
C TYR A 355 -33.05 -1.04 -24.24
N LEU A 356 -32.00 -0.89 -23.43
CA LEU A 356 -31.04 0.19 -23.56
C LEU A 356 -30.16 0.07 -24.81
N THR A 357 -29.96 -1.12 -25.36
CA THR A 357 -29.30 -1.30 -26.66
C THR A 357 -30.12 -0.64 -27.78
N GLY A 358 -31.45 -0.77 -27.74
CA GLY A 358 -32.35 -0.07 -28.66
C GLY A 358 -32.35 1.44 -28.44
N VAL A 359 -32.42 1.88 -27.18
CA VAL A 359 -32.35 3.31 -26.82
C VAL A 359 -31.04 3.95 -27.28
N LEU A 360 -29.91 3.25 -27.16
CA LEU A 360 -28.62 3.73 -27.64
C LEU A 360 -28.59 3.91 -29.17
N ALA A 361 -29.23 3.00 -29.91
CA ALA A 361 -29.33 3.13 -31.36
C ALA A 361 -30.18 4.35 -31.75
N GLU A 362 -31.28 4.61 -31.06
CA GLU A 362 -32.12 5.79 -31.32
C GLU A 362 -31.41 7.09 -30.90
N ALA A 363 -30.71 7.10 -29.76
CA ALA A 363 -29.91 8.24 -29.33
C ALA A 363 -28.86 8.61 -30.39
N LYS A 364 -28.14 7.62 -30.94
CA LYS A 364 -27.18 7.81 -32.05
C LYS A 364 -27.83 8.42 -33.29
N LYS A 365 -29.03 7.95 -33.64
CA LYS A 365 -29.77 8.43 -34.80
C LYS A 365 -30.23 9.88 -34.60
N LEU A 366 -30.86 10.20 -33.48
CA LEU A 366 -31.36 11.55 -33.16
C LEU A 366 -30.23 12.58 -33.12
N ILE A 367 -29.10 12.24 -32.48
CA ILE A 367 -27.92 13.12 -32.43
C ILE A 367 -27.36 13.35 -33.85
N LYS A 368 -27.34 12.31 -34.69
CA LYS A 368 -26.90 12.44 -36.09
C LYS A 368 -27.87 13.28 -36.94
N GLU A 369 -29.16 13.27 -36.62
CA GLU A 369 -30.20 14.07 -37.25
C GLU A 369 -30.26 15.52 -36.72
N GLY A 370 -29.48 15.84 -35.68
CA GLY A 370 -29.36 17.17 -35.09
C GLY A 370 -30.36 17.46 -33.95
N ASP A 371 -31.10 16.47 -33.48
CA ASP A 371 -31.95 16.58 -32.28
C ASP A 371 -31.14 16.27 -31.02
N ASP A 372 -30.30 17.22 -30.65
CA ASP A 372 -29.45 17.13 -29.46
C ASP A 372 -30.26 17.03 -28.16
N LYS A 373 -31.48 17.57 -28.12
CA LYS A 373 -32.29 17.61 -26.89
C LYS A 373 -32.83 16.22 -26.56
N GLU A 374 -33.53 15.59 -27.50
CA GLU A 374 -34.07 14.24 -27.29
C GLU A 374 -32.96 13.19 -27.36
N GLY A 375 -32.01 13.35 -28.29
CA GLY A 375 -30.83 12.50 -28.38
C GLY A 375 -29.99 12.50 -27.10
N GLY A 376 -29.77 13.67 -26.50
CA GLY A 376 -29.10 13.83 -25.22
C GLY A 376 -29.85 13.20 -24.05
N PHE A 377 -31.19 13.29 -24.02
CA PHE A 377 -32.04 12.66 -23.00
C PHE A 377 -31.94 11.14 -23.04
N GLN A 378 -32.09 10.54 -24.22
CA GLN A 378 -31.96 9.09 -24.40
C GLN A 378 -30.53 8.62 -24.10
N LEU A 379 -29.52 9.42 -24.46
CA LEU A 379 -28.13 9.14 -24.13
C LEU A 379 -27.89 9.14 -22.61
N LEU A 380 -28.47 10.09 -21.87
CA LEU A 380 -28.39 10.13 -20.41
C LEU A 380 -29.08 8.92 -19.76
N ARG A 381 -30.24 8.49 -20.28
CA ARG A 381 -30.92 7.26 -19.83
C ARG A 381 -30.06 6.02 -20.02
N VAL A 382 -29.42 5.89 -21.18
CA VAL A 382 -28.48 4.78 -21.45
C VAL A 382 -27.28 4.83 -20.51
N TYR A 383 -26.74 6.02 -20.26
CA TYR A 383 -25.63 6.20 -19.31
C TYR A 383 -26.01 5.81 -17.88
N ARG A 384 -27.19 6.18 -17.40
CA ARG A 384 -27.68 5.81 -16.06
C ARG A 384 -28.01 4.32 -15.91
N GLY A 385 -28.44 3.65 -16.98
CA GLY A 385 -28.81 2.22 -16.92
C GLY A 385 -27.71 1.22 -17.30
N MET A 386 -26.73 1.61 -18.12
CA MET A 386 -25.60 0.75 -18.53
C MET A 386 -24.29 1.52 -18.85
N PRO A 387 -23.70 2.26 -17.89
CA PRO A 387 -22.56 3.16 -18.14
C PRO A 387 -21.31 2.44 -18.66
N LYS A 388 -21.08 1.19 -18.24
CA LYS A 388 -19.92 0.38 -18.64
C LYS A 388 -20.06 -0.33 -20.00
N ASN A 389 -21.15 -0.11 -20.73
CA ASN A 389 -21.36 -0.76 -22.02
C ASN A 389 -20.31 -0.30 -23.07
N LYS A 390 -19.60 -1.24 -23.70
CA LYS A 390 -18.54 -0.95 -24.70
C LYS A 390 -19.01 -0.10 -25.88
N ALA A 391 -20.25 -0.30 -26.36
CA ALA A 391 -20.80 0.45 -27.48
C ALA A 391 -21.20 1.89 -27.10
N LEU A 392 -21.62 2.10 -25.85
CA LEU A 392 -21.83 3.42 -25.26
C LEU A 392 -20.49 4.14 -25.09
N ILE A 393 -19.52 3.51 -24.44
CA ILE A 393 -18.17 4.09 -24.21
C ILE A 393 -17.54 4.54 -25.53
N LYS A 394 -17.63 3.69 -26.56
CA LYS A 394 -17.14 4.03 -27.91
C LYS A 394 -17.85 5.27 -28.46
N PHE A 395 -19.17 5.36 -28.33
CA PHE A 395 -19.96 6.49 -28.83
C PHE A 395 -19.69 7.78 -28.05
N LEU A 396 -19.52 7.71 -26.73
CA LEU A 396 -19.12 8.84 -25.89
C LEU A 396 -17.72 9.36 -26.22
N SER A 397 -16.90 8.57 -26.93
CA SER A 397 -15.58 8.99 -27.39
C SER A 397 -15.63 9.74 -28.72
N GLU A 398 -16.78 9.78 -29.39
CA GLU A 398 -16.99 10.57 -30.60
C GLU A 398 -17.12 12.07 -30.26
N GLU A 399 -16.78 12.93 -31.22
CA GLU A 399 -16.72 14.38 -31.02
C GLU A 399 -18.08 14.97 -30.61
N GLY A 400 -18.10 15.79 -29.55
CA GLY A 400 -19.31 16.49 -29.08
C GLY A 400 -20.31 15.65 -28.28
N VAL A 401 -20.30 14.33 -28.39
CA VAL A 401 -21.31 13.44 -27.76
C VAL A 401 -21.24 13.49 -26.22
N LYS A 402 -20.03 13.47 -25.66
CA LYS A 402 -19.84 13.56 -24.20
C LYS A 402 -20.25 14.91 -23.62
N GLN A 403 -20.01 15.99 -24.37
CA GLN A 403 -20.45 17.33 -24.00
C GLN A 403 -21.96 17.40 -23.93
N LEU A 404 -22.62 16.79 -24.90
CA LEU A 404 -24.07 16.72 -24.93
C LEU A 404 -24.61 15.94 -23.72
N LEU A 405 -24.03 14.78 -23.41
CA LEU A 405 -24.39 14.01 -22.20
C LEU A 405 -24.26 14.86 -20.93
N GLN A 406 -23.13 15.52 -20.72
CA GLN A 406 -22.89 16.34 -19.53
C GLN A 406 -23.81 17.56 -19.44
N LYS A 407 -24.08 18.22 -20.57
CA LYS A 407 -25.03 19.34 -20.62
C LYS A 407 -26.43 18.88 -20.24
N THR A 408 -26.85 17.73 -20.75
CA THR A 408 -28.13 17.12 -20.40
C THR A 408 -28.16 16.70 -18.93
N GLU A 409 -27.13 16.01 -18.42
CA GLU A 409 -27.02 15.63 -17.00
C GLU A 409 -27.16 16.86 -16.09
N ASN A 410 -26.40 17.92 -16.35
CA ASN A 410 -26.47 19.16 -15.57
C ASN A 410 -27.86 19.78 -15.58
N PHE A 411 -28.59 19.73 -16.71
CA PHE A 411 -29.96 20.23 -16.78
C PHE A 411 -30.89 19.45 -15.84
N TYR A 412 -30.81 18.11 -15.83
CA TYR A 412 -31.66 17.28 -14.95
C TYR A 412 -31.21 17.31 -13.48
N MET A 413 -29.99 17.76 -13.18
CA MET A 413 -29.46 17.94 -11.82
C MET A 413 -29.73 19.33 -11.21
N GLN A 414 -30.11 20.35 -12.00
CA GLN A 414 -30.11 21.77 -11.59
C GLN A 414 -30.99 22.13 -10.37
N ASP A 415 -31.96 21.28 -10.00
CA ASP A 415 -32.85 21.46 -8.86
C ASP A 415 -32.83 20.24 -7.93
N ASN A 416 -31.65 19.88 -7.41
CA ASN A 416 -31.47 18.73 -6.51
C ASN A 416 -32.08 17.43 -7.07
N ASN A 417 -31.81 17.15 -8.35
CA ASN A 417 -32.28 15.96 -9.07
C ASN A 417 -33.81 15.83 -9.22
N ARG A 418 -34.61 16.88 -9.00
CA ARG A 418 -36.08 16.82 -9.10
C ARG A 418 -36.62 16.26 -10.42
N GLU A 419 -35.91 16.51 -11.51
CA GLU A 419 -36.31 16.10 -12.85
C GLU A 419 -35.70 14.75 -13.29
N MET A 420 -34.74 14.23 -12.52
CA MET A 420 -34.06 12.96 -12.79
C MET A 420 -34.99 11.74 -12.87
N PRO A 421 -36.09 11.65 -12.08
CA PRO A 421 -37.06 10.56 -12.23
C PRO A 421 -37.64 10.42 -13.65
N LYS A 422 -37.66 11.49 -14.46
CA LYS A 422 -38.11 11.41 -15.86
C LYS A 422 -37.15 10.59 -16.73
N VAL A 423 -35.86 10.72 -16.46
CA VAL A 423 -34.82 9.93 -17.14
C VAL A 423 -34.93 8.48 -16.70
N ASP A 424 -35.12 8.25 -15.40
CA ASP A 424 -35.11 6.94 -14.75
C ASP A 424 -36.40 6.14 -14.90
N ALA A 425 -37.52 6.79 -15.28
CA ALA A 425 -38.87 6.19 -15.35
C ALA A 425 -38.94 4.87 -16.15
N GLU A 426 -38.12 4.70 -17.18
CA GLU A 426 -38.10 3.49 -18.01
C GLU A 426 -37.08 2.44 -17.57
N LEU A 427 -36.20 2.80 -16.65
CA LEU A 427 -35.19 1.91 -16.09
C LEU A 427 -35.82 1.07 -14.97
N TYR A 428 -35.34 -0.16 -14.85
CA TYR A 428 -35.65 -1.09 -13.76
C TYR A 428 -34.69 -0.90 -12.58
N TYR A 429 -33.48 -0.42 -12.85
CA TYR A 429 -32.50 -0.03 -11.85
C TYR A 429 -31.58 1.04 -12.42
N VAL A 430 -31.01 1.85 -11.54
CA VAL A 430 -30.14 2.97 -11.88
C VAL A 430 -28.75 2.75 -11.31
N ILE A 431 -27.73 3.14 -12.05
CA ILE A 431 -26.32 3.05 -11.65
C ILE A 431 -25.75 4.45 -11.49
N GLU A 432 -25.30 4.76 -10.28
CA GLU A 432 -24.47 5.93 -10.01
C GLU A 432 -23.00 5.56 -10.00
N GLU A 433 -22.34 5.69 -11.16
CA GLU A 433 -20.94 5.30 -11.34
C GLU A 433 -19.98 6.05 -10.40
N LYS A 434 -20.24 7.33 -10.11
CA LYS A 434 -19.39 8.15 -9.21
C LYS A 434 -19.31 7.58 -7.79
N ASN A 435 -20.40 6.98 -7.31
CA ASN A 435 -20.53 6.45 -5.96
C ASN A 435 -20.49 4.91 -5.92
N ASN A 436 -20.42 4.25 -7.08
CA ASN A 436 -20.58 2.79 -7.22
C ASN A 436 -21.84 2.25 -6.53
N GLN A 437 -22.93 3.01 -6.62
CA GLN A 437 -24.23 2.67 -6.05
C GLN A 437 -25.18 2.20 -7.14
N ILE A 438 -26.06 1.29 -6.75
CA ILE A 438 -27.19 0.82 -7.57
C ILE A 438 -28.45 0.96 -6.75
N GLU A 439 -29.49 1.45 -7.38
CA GLU A 439 -30.80 1.60 -6.79
C GLU A 439 -31.85 0.94 -7.69
N LEU A 440 -32.74 0.15 -7.08
CA LEU A 440 -33.92 -0.36 -7.77
C LEU A 440 -34.91 0.77 -7.98
N THR A 441 -35.50 0.87 -9.17
CA THR A 441 -36.62 1.79 -9.38
C THR A 441 -37.94 1.13 -8.97
N ASP A 442 -39.01 1.90 -8.81
CA ASP A 442 -40.36 1.37 -8.57
C ASP A 442 -40.75 0.34 -9.66
N LYS A 443 -40.43 0.64 -10.93
CA LYS A 443 -40.63 -0.27 -12.06
C LYS A 443 -39.85 -1.58 -11.91
N GLY A 444 -38.65 -1.51 -11.32
CA GLY A 444 -37.87 -2.68 -10.95
C GLY A 444 -38.52 -3.50 -9.84
N ILE A 445 -39.02 -2.83 -8.79
CA ILE A 445 -39.66 -3.50 -7.64
C ILE A 445 -40.87 -4.28 -8.12
N ASP A 446 -41.76 -3.62 -8.87
CA ASP A 446 -42.95 -4.22 -9.45
C ASP A 446 -42.62 -5.43 -10.35
N TYR A 447 -41.53 -5.35 -11.11
CA TYR A 447 -41.08 -6.42 -12.00
C TYR A 447 -40.62 -7.67 -11.24
N ILE A 448 -39.89 -7.51 -10.13
CA ILE A 448 -39.31 -8.63 -9.37
C ILE A 448 -40.31 -9.23 -8.36
N SER A 449 -41.19 -8.41 -7.78
CA SER A 449 -42.26 -8.85 -6.87
C SER A 449 -43.27 -9.77 -7.56
N GLY A 450 -43.55 -9.56 -8.85
CA GLY A 450 -44.53 -10.35 -9.59
C GLY A 450 -45.97 -10.11 -9.11
N LYS A 451 -46.92 -10.91 -9.60
CA LYS A 451 -48.36 -10.74 -9.26
C LYS A 451 -48.79 -11.46 -7.97
N ASP A 452 -47.94 -12.36 -7.48
CA ASP A 452 -48.31 -13.29 -6.40
C ASP A 452 -47.93 -12.75 -5.01
N ASP A 453 -46.98 -11.82 -4.91
CA ASP A 453 -46.60 -11.14 -3.66
C ASP A 453 -46.13 -9.69 -3.91
N PRO A 454 -47.05 -8.71 -3.95
CA PRO A 454 -46.71 -7.29 -4.18
C PRO A 454 -45.82 -6.69 -3.09
N ASP A 455 -45.92 -7.19 -1.85
CA ASP A 455 -45.19 -6.69 -0.68
C ASP A 455 -43.86 -7.43 -0.43
N PHE A 456 -43.42 -8.26 -1.39
CA PHE A 456 -42.25 -9.14 -1.27
C PHE A 456 -40.94 -8.38 -0.94
N PHE A 457 -40.83 -7.11 -1.34
CA PHE A 457 -39.70 -6.21 -1.03
C PHE A 457 -40.10 -4.93 -0.30
N VAL A 458 -41.34 -4.81 0.16
CA VAL A 458 -41.81 -3.63 0.90
C VAL A 458 -41.48 -3.83 2.38
N LEU A 459 -40.60 -2.97 2.91
CA LEU A 459 -40.25 -2.98 4.33
C LEU A 459 -41.37 -2.31 5.14
N PRO A 460 -41.95 -2.99 6.14
CA PRO A 460 -42.91 -2.35 7.03
C PRO A 460 -42.24 -1.31 7.93
N GLU A 461 -42.92 -0.21 8.19
CA GLU A 461 -42.46 0.76 9.19
C GLU A 461 -42.65 0.19 10.60
N ILE A 462 -41.56 -0.32 11.17
CA ILE A 462 -41.56 -1.01 12.47
C ILE A 462 -42.31 -0.21 13.55
N GLY A 463 -42.10 1.11 13.62
CA GLY A 463 -42.75 1.96 14.62
C GLY A 463 -44.28 2.00 14.49
N ILE A 464 -44.81 1.99 13.27
CA ILE A 464 -46.26 1.98 13.00
C ILE A 464 -46.85 0.62 13.31
N GLU A 465 -46.19 -0.47 12.89
CA GLU A 465 -46.67 -1.83 13.14
C GLU A 465 -46.60 -2.20 14.63
N ILE A 466 -45.55 -1.78 15.35
CA ILE A 466 -45.47 -1.90 16.81
C ILE A 466 -46.63 -1.17 17.48
N ALA A 467 -46.91 0.08 17.08
CA ALA A 467 -48.02 0.84 17.62
C ALA A 467 -49.38 0.16 17.34
N LYS A 468 -49.55 -0.50 16.19
CA LYS A 468 -50.76 -1.29 15.90
C LYS A 468 -50.87 -2.53 16.79
N ILE A 469 -49.77 -3.21 17.10
CA ILE A 469 -49.74 -4.36 18.01
C ILE A 469 -50.06 -3.93 19.44
N GLU A 470 -49.45 -2.84 19.91
CA GLU A 470 -49.68 -2.27 21.25
C GLU A 470 -51.14 -1.80 21.43
N ASN A 471 -51.74 -1.22 20.39
CA ASN A 471 -53.14 -0.77 20.41
C ASN A 471 -54.18 -1.91 20.42
N GLN A 472 -53.77 -3.17 20.23
CA GLN A 472 -54.67 -4.32 20.34
C GLN A 472 -54.96 -4.72 21.80
N ASN A 473 -54.26 -4.13 22.79
CA ASN A 473 -54.42 -4.41 24.23
C ASN A 473 -54.42 -5.91 24.55
N LEU A 474 -53.50 -6.65 23.92
CA LEU A 474 -53.33 -8.09 24.14
C LEU A 474 -52.63 -8.37 25.48
N ASP A 475 -52.63 -9.63 25.90
CA ASP A 475 -51.80 -10.04 27.03
C ASP A 475 -50.31 -9.88 26.69
N LYS A 476 -49.50 -9.53 27.69
CA LYS A 476 -48.09 -9.10 27.50
C LYS A 476 -47.23 -10.16 26.83
N GLU A 477 -47.51 -11.43 27.10
CA GLU A 477 -46.80 -12.56 26.49
C GLU A 477 -47.10 -12.65 24.99
N LYS A 478 -48.36 -12.44 24.60
CA LYS A 478 -48.80 -12.47 23.20
C LYS A 478 -48.40 -11.23 22.41
N GLU A 479 -48.32 -10.08 23.06
CA GLU A 479 -47.76 -8.85 22.49
C GLU A 479 -46.27 -9.00 22.17
N ALA A 480 -45.51 -9.63 23.08
CA ALA A 480 -44.09 -9.91 22.87
C ALA A 480 -43.86 -10.90 21.72
N GLU A 481 -44.66 -11.96 21.62
CA GLU A 481 -44.62 -12.91 20.50
C GLU A 481 -44.86 -12.23 19.15
N LEU A 482 -45.88 -11.38 19.04
CA LEU A 482 -46.19 -10.65 17.80
C LEU A 482 -45.09 -9.65 17.42
N LYS A 483 -44.48 -8.98 18.41
CA LYS A 483 -43.33 -8.10 18.18
C LYS A 483 -42.12 -8.90 17.70
N GLU A 484 -41.84 -10.06 18.29
CA GLU A 484 -40.76 -10.95 17.88
C GLU A 484 -40.98 -11.46 16.44
N GLU A 485 -42.20 -11.85 16.08
CA GLU A 485 -42.57 -12.25 14.73
C GLU A 485 -42.38 -11.11 13.72
N LEU A 486 -42.80 -9.88 14.06
CA LEU A 486 -42.58 -8.68 13.25
C LEU A 486 -41.08 -8.40 13.03
N PHE A 487 -40.25 -8.47 14.08
CA PHE A 487 -38.81 -8.28 13.96
C PHE A 487 -38.15 -9.38 13.11
N LYS A 488 -38.63 -10.62 13.23
CA LYS A 488 -38.17 -11.74 12.41
C LYS A 488 -38.53 -11.57 10.94
N GLU A 489 -39.76 -11.16 10.63
CA GLU A 489 -40.19 -10.87 9.26
C GLU A 489 -39.41 -9.69 8.66
N PHE A 490 -39.24 -8.62 9.43
CA PHE A 490 -38.42 -7.47 9.03
C PHE A 490 -36.97 -7.88 8.75
N GLY A 491 -36.37 -8.72 9.61
CA GLY A 491 -35.02 -9.24 9.42
C GLY A 491 -34.86 -9.99 8.10
N VAL A 492 -35.80 -10.91 7.81
CA VAL A 492 -35.80 -11.68 6.54
C VAL A 492 -35.98 -10.77 5.32
N LYS A 493 -36.93 -9.83 5.36
CA LYS A 493 -37.15 -8.88 4.24
C LYS A 493 -35.94 -7.97 4.02
N SER A 494 -35.30 -7.50 5.09
CA SER A 494 -34.11 -6.66 5.03
C SER A 494 -32.91 -7.42 4.42
N GLU A 495 -32.66 -8.65 4.86
CA GLU A 495 -31.61 -9.51 4.32
C GLU A 495 -31.81 -9.80 2.83
N ARG A 496 -33.06 -9.97 2.41
CA ARG A 496 -33.44 -10.17 1.02
C ARG A 496 -33.16 -8.98 0.12
N ILE A 497 -33.56 -7.79 0.56
CA ILE A 497 -33.29 -6.54 -0.17
C ILE A 497 -31.78 -6.32 -0.28
N HIS A 498 -31.05 -6.59 0.80
CA HIS A 498 -29.59 -6.54 0.80
C HIS A 498 -28.98 -7.49 -0.24
N THR A 499 -29.39 -8.77 -0.21
CA THR A 499 -28.93 -9.80 -1.15
C THR A 499 -29.23 -9.42 -2.61
N LEU A 500 -30.43 -8.90 -2.88
CA LEU A 500 -30.84 -8.41 -4.19
C LEU A 500 -29.94 -7.28 -4.69
N ASN A 501 -29.67 -6.29 -3.83
CA ASN A 501 -28.80 -5.17 -4.15
C ASN A 501 -27.36 -5.63 -4.45
N GLN A 502 -26.82 -6.57 -3.66
CA GLN A 502 -25.48 -7.11 -3.91
C GLN A 502 -25.42 -7.91 -5.22
N LEU A 503 -26.46 -8.68 -5.56
CA LEU A 503 -26.56 -9.35 -6.86
C LEU A 503 -26.60 -8.35 -8.00
N LEU A 504 -27.44 -7.33 -7.95
CA LEU A 504 -27.49 -6.30 -9.00
C LEU A 504 -26.15 -5.59 -9.14
N LYS A 505 -25.49 -5.30 -8.02
CA LYS A 505 -24.13 -4.75 -7.99
C LYS A 505 -23.15 -5.67 -8.72
N ALA A 506 -23.14 -6.95 -8.40
CA ALA A 506 -22.30 -7.96 -9.04
C ALA A 506 -22.56 -8.06 -10.56
N TYR A 507 -23.81 -8.00 -11.01
CA TYR A 507 -24.17 -8.12 -12.43
C TYR A 507 -23.85 -6.85 -13.23
N ALA A 508 -24.08 -5.67 -12.66
CA ALA A 508 -24.03 -4.40 -13.38
C ALA A 508 -22.69 -3.65 -13.25
N LEU A 509 -21.97 -3.79 -12.14
CA LEU A 509 -20.73 -3.04 -11.88
C LEU A 509 -19.45 -3.88 -11.94
N PHE A 510 -19.52 -5.20 -11.73
CA PHE A 510 -18.34 -6.07 -11.67
C PHE A 510 -18.24 -6.96 -12.91
N GLU A 511 -17.15 -6.81 -13.65
CA GLU A 511 -16.84 -7.57 -14.87
C GLU A 511 -15.76 -8.61 -14.61
N LYS A 512 -16.01 -9.82 -15.12
CA LYS A 512 -15.04 -10.90 -15.17
C LYS A 512 -13.84 -10.47 -16.03
N ASP A 513 -12.66 -10.90 -15.61
CA ASP A 513 -11.34 -10.58 -16.20
C ASP A 513 -10.91 -9.11 -16.08
N THR A 514 -11.69 -8.28 -15.38
CA THR A 514 -11.34 -6.89 -15.04
C THR A 514 -11.21 -6.72 -13.53
N GLN A 515 -12.30 -6.94 -12.78
CA GLN A 515 -12.31 -6.82 -11.32
C GLN A 515 -11.98 -8.14 -10.60
N TYR A 516 -12.28 -9.26 -11.23
CA TYR A 516 -12.07 -10.59 -10.67
C TYR A 516 -11.89 -11.61 -11.77
N VAL A 517 -11.31 -12.76 -11.43
CA VAL A 517 -11.21 -13.94 -12.30
C VAL A 517 -11.80 -15.15 -11.58
N VAL A 518 -12.18 -16.18 -12.34
CA VAL A 518 -12.63 -17.46 -11.78
C VAL A 518 -11.55 -18.49 -12.03
N MET A 519 -10.98 -19.05 -10.96
CA MET A 519 -9.94 -20.06 -10.99
C MET A 519 -10.25 -21.16 -9.98
N ASP A 520 -10.04 -22.42 -10.33
CA ASP A 520 -10.28 -23.59 -9.45
C ASP A 520 -11.67 -23.58 -8.78
N ASN A 521 -12.69 -23.16 -9.52
CA ASN A 521 -14.06 -22.98 -9.01
C ASN A 521 -14.13 -22.05 -7.77
N LYS A 522 -13.37 -20.95 -7.81
CA LYS A 522 -13.39 -19.85 -6.83
C LYS A 522 -13.26 -18.49 -7.52
N VAL A 523 -13.86 -17.47 -6.93
CA VAL A 523 -13.72 -16.07 -7.38
C VAL A 523 -12.48 -15.46 -6.73
N MET A 524 -11.56 -14.97 -7.55
CA MET A 524 -10.32 -14.35 -7.09
C MET A 524 -10.32 -12.87 -7.51
N ILE A 525 -10.09 -11.97 -6.57
CA ILE A 525 -10.09 -10.53 -6.86
C ILE A 525 -8.83 -10.16 -7.63
N VAL A 526 -8.98 -9.28 -8.62
CA VAL A 526 -7.87 -8.68 -9.37
C VAL A 526 -7.73 -7.23 -8.95
N ASP A 527 -6.51 -6.84 -8.58
CA ASP A 527 -6.17 -5.42 -8.42
C ASP A 527 -6.24 -4.74 -9.79
N GLU A 528 -7.17 -3.79 -9.96
CA GLU A 528 -7.40 -3.08 -11.22
C GLU A 528 -6.16 -2.31 -11.72
N GLN A 529 -5.27 -1.87 -10.82
CA GLN A 529 -4.07 -1.13 -11.18
C GLN A 529 -2.97 -2.08 -11.64
N THR A 530 -2.73 -3.16 -10.90
CA THR A 530 -1.58 -4.04 -11.14
C THR A 530 -1.90 -5.28 -11.96
N GLY A 531 -3.17 -5.64 -12.12
CA GLY A 531 -3.62 -6.90 -12.73
C GLY A 531 -3.27 -8.13 -11.89
N ARG A 532 -2.88 -7.95 -10.61
CA ARG A 532 -2.49 -9.03 -9.71
C ARG A 532 -3.71 -9.70 -9.09
N ILE A 533 -3.63 -11.02 -8.96
CA ILE A 533 -4.59 -11.79 -8.16
C ILE A 533 -4.29 -11.53 -6.68
N MET A 534 -5.28 -11.03 -5.94
CA MET A 534 -5.18 -10.79 -4.51
C MET A 534 -5.68 -12.01 -3.74
N ASP A 535 -4.79 -12.99 -3.56
CA ASP A 535 -5.11 -14.22 -2.82
C ASP A 535 -5.52 -13.93 -1.37
N GLY A 536 -6.48 -14.71 -0.87
CA GLY A 536 -7.08 -14.54 0.45
C GLY A 536 -8.00 -13.32 0.62
N ARG A 537 -8.16 -12.45 -0.40
CA ARG A 537 -9.03 -11.27 -0.31
C ARG A 537 -10.45 -11.56 -0.79
N ARG A 538 -11.44 -11.00 -0.08
CA ARG A 538 -12.86 -11.05 -0.42
C ARG A 538 -13.49 -9.67 -0.45
N TYR A 539 -14.54 -9.52 -1.27
CA TYR A 539 -15.39 -8.34 -1.18
C TYR A 539 -16.29 -8.45 0.05
N SER A 540 -16.43 -7.37 0.80
CA SER A 540 -17.22 -7.34 2.02
C SER A 540 -18.72 -7.32 1.73
N ASP A 541 -19.52 -7.47 2.78
CA ASP A 541 -20.95 -7.13 2.78
C ASP A 541 -21.81 -7.97 1.82
N GLY A 542 -21.45 -9.23 1.60
CA GLY A 542 -22.19 -10.16 0.74
C GLY A 542 -21.91 -10.02 -0.76
N LEU A 543 -21.09 -9.05 -1.18
CA LEU A 543 -20.78 -8.81 -2.59
C LEU A 543 -19.96 -9.95 -3.21
N HIS A 544 -19.05 -10.57 -2.45
CA HIS A 544 -18.25 -11.68 -2.96
C HIS A 544 -19.13 -12.90 -3.24
N GLN A 545 -20.04 -13.21 -2.32
CA GLN A 545 -21.05 -14.25 -2.45
C GLN A 545 -21.97 -13.97 -3.64
N ALA A 546 -22.34 -12.71 -3.87
CA ALA A 546 -23.12 -12.31 -5.03
C ALA A 546 -22.38 -12.58 -6.36
N ILE A 547 -21.07 -12.36 -6.42
CA ILE A 547 -20.23 -12.66 -7.59
C ILE A 547 -20.06 -14.17 -7.76
N GLU A 548 -19.83 -14.93 -6.67
CA GLU A 548 -19.79 -16.40 -6.70
C GLU A 548 -21.11 -16.97 -7.24
N ALA A 549 -22.24 -16.45 -6.75
CA ALA A 549 -23.57 -16.80 -7.23
C ALA A 549 -23.74 -16.46 -8.71
N LYS A 550 -23.39 -15.23 -9.15
CA LYS A 550 -23.43 -14.80 -10.56
C LYS A 550 -22.69 -15.78 -11.46
N GLU A 551 -21.46 -16.15 -11.09
CA GLU A 551 -20.57 -16.99 -11.90
C GLU A 551 -20.86 -18.51 -11.80
N ASN A 552 -21.90 -18.92 -11.06
CA ASN A 552 -22.23 -20.33 -10.78
C ASN A 552 -21.10 -21.09 -10.06
N VAL A 553 -20.37 -20.39 -9.21
CA VAL A 553 -19.30 -20.95 -8.39
C VAL A 553 -19.89 -21.36 -7.03
N LYS A 554 -19.21 -22.23 -6.28
CA LYS A 554 -19.63 -22.56 -4.91
C LYS A 554 -19.67 -21.26 -4.08
N ILE A 555 -20.86 -20.92 -3.59
CA ILE A 555 -21.04 -19.79 -2.67
C ILE A 555 -20.45 -20.20 -1.33
N GLU A 556 -19.49 -19.42 -0.84
CA GLU A 556 -18.92 -19.64 0.48
C GLU A 556 -19.68 -18.83 1.54
N ASP A 557 -19.59 -19.26 2.81
CA ASP A 557 -20.30 -18.62 3.92
C ASP A 557 -20.00 -17.12 4.03
N ALA A 558 -20.99 -16.39 4.55
CA ALA A 558 -20.79 -14.99 4.93
C ALA A 558 -19.60 -14.88 5.90
N THR A 559 -18.70 -13.94 5.64
CA THR A 559 -17.52 -13.73 6.46
C THR A 559 -17.67 -12.49 7.34
N GLN A 560 -17.40 -12.61 8.64
CA GLN A 560 -17.30 -11.46 9.55
C GLN A 560 -15.84 -11.04 9.72
N THR A 561 -15.60 -9.73 9.80
CA THR A 561 -14.29 -9.19 10.18
C THR A 561 -14.01 -9.44 11.67
N PHE A 562 -12.95 -10.19 11.98
CA PHE A 562 -12.49 -10.45 13.34
C PHE A 562 -11.49 -9.40 13.82
N ALA A 563 -10.56 -9.01 12.94
CA ALA A 563 -9.52 -8.04 13.27
C ALA A 563 -9.19 -7.20 12.04
N THR A 564 -8.87 -5.93 12.26
CA THR A 564 -8.49 -4.99 11.21
C THR A 564 -7.44 -4.03 11.74
N VAL A 565 -6.53 -3.58 10.88
CA VAL A 565 -5.59 -2.48 11.14
C VAL A 565 -5.21 -1.79 9.83
N THR A 566 -5.11 -0.47 9.84
CA THR A 566 -4.49 0.26 8.72
C THR A 566 -2.97 0.16 8.79
N LEU A 567 -2.28 0.16 7.64
CA LEU A 567 -0.81 0.19 7.62
C LEU A 567 -0.26 1.43 8.34
N GLN A 568 -0.97 2.56 8.25
CA GLN A 568 -0.71 3.78 8.99
C GLN A 568 -0.59 3.51 10.49
N ASN A 569 -1.63 2.98 11.11
CA ASN A 569 -1.65 2.73 12.55
C ASN A 569 -0.70 1.60 12.96
N TYR A 570 -0.51 0.59 12.10
CA TYR A 570 0.49 -0.44 12.34
C TYR A 570 1.90 0.16 12.49
N PHE A 571 2.36 0.95 11.51
CA PHE A 571 3.71 1.51 11.55
C PHE A 571 3.89 2.62 12.60
N ARG A 572 2.82 3.32 13.00
CA ARG A 572 2.85 4.28 14.12
C ARG A 572 3.15 3.64 15.48
N MET A 573 3.03 2.31 15.62
CA MET A 573 3.34 1.61 16.87
C MET A 573 4.85 1.44 17.13
N TYR A 574 5.71 1.57 16.12
CA TYR A 574 7.15 1.41 16.29
C TYR A 574 7.73 2.58 17.08
N ARG A 575 8.65 2.30 18.01
CA ARG A 575 9.38 3.34 18.76
C ARG A 575 10.19 4.25 17.84
N LYS A 576 10.73 3.68 16.77
CA LYS A 576 11.41 4.41 15.70
C LYS A 576 10.95 3.85 14.35
N LEU A 577 10.62 4.75 13.43
CA LEU A 577 10.25 4.43 12.06
C LEU A 577 11.13 5.25 11.12
N SER A 578 11.58 4.65 10.03
CA SER A 578 12.32 5.33 8.96
C SER A 578 11.99 4.70 7.63
N GLY A 579 12.40 5.34 6.54
CA GLY A 579 12.16 4.78 5.22
C GLY A 579 13.13 5.26 4.17
N MET A 580 13.21 4.54 3.07
CA MET A 580 14.04 4.93 1.93
C MET A 580 13.25 4.79 0.63
N THR A 581 13.46 5.70 -0.31
CA THR A 581 12.83 5.65 -1.63
C THR A 581 13.56 6.60 -2.58
N GLY A 582 13.30 6.49 -3.89
CA GLY A 582 13.79 7.47 -4.86
C GLY A 582 12.94 8.73 -4.99
N THR A 583 11.76 8.75 -4.38
CA THR A 583 10.73 9.74 -4.68
C THR A 583 9.78 10.01 -3.50
N ALA A 584 10.29 10.58 -2.40
CA ALA A 584 9.50 10.92 -1.20
C ALA A 584 9.14 12.41 -1.06
N VAL A 585 9.93 13.32 -1.63
CA VAL A 585 9.80 14.78 -1.45
C VAL A 585 8.42 15.28 -1.90
N THR A 586 7.81 14.63 -2.90
CA THR A 586 6.45 14.97 -3.36
C THR A 586 5.39 14.77 -2.27
N GLU A 587 5.57 13.77 -1.41
CA GLU A 587 4.63 13.39 -0.34
C GLU A 587 5.15 13.76 1.06
N ALA A 588 6.17 14.62 1.16
CA ALA A 588 6.77 15.00 2.43
C ALA A 588 5.76 15.57 3.45
N GLY A 589 4.73 16.27 2.96
CA GLY A 589 3.63 16.75 3.79
C GLY A 589 2.82 15.61 4.41
N GLU A 590 2.44 14.61 3.62
CA GLU A 590 1.70 13.42 4.06
C GLU A 590 2.52 12.59 5.06
N PHE A 591 3.80 12.35 4.78
CA PHE A 591 4.71 11.63 5.69
C PHE A 591 4.82 12.30 7.06
N TRP A 592 4.93 13.63 7.09
CA TRP A 592 4.99 14.36 8.36
C TRP A 592 3.63 14.39 9.07
N GLU A 593 2.54 14.62 8.34
CA GLU A 593 1.20 14.71 8.93
C GLU A 593 0.78 13.39 9.59
N ILE A 594 0.98 12.26 8.91
CA ILE A 594 0.55 10.94 9.37
C ILE A 594 1.59 10.29 10.29
N TYR A 595 2.86 10.24 9.87
CA TYR A 595 3.89 9.42 10.53
C TYR A 595 4.94 10.21 11.30
N LYS A 596 4.93 11.55 11.21
CA LYS A 596 5.99 12.43 11.75
C LYS A 596 7.37 12.11 11.17
N LEU A 597 7.40 11.61 9.94
CA LEU A 597 8.63 11.33 9.19
C LEU A 597 9.01 12.54 8.35
N ASP A 598 10.19 13.11 8.64
CA ASP A 598 10.78 14.15 7.79
C ASP A 598 11.49 13.51 6.58
N VAL A 599 11.52 14.21 5.44
CA VAL A 599 12.17 13.72 4.21
C VAL A 599 13.47 14.48 3.98
N VAL A 600 14.57 13.74 3.86
CA VAL A 600 15.91 14.24 3.55
C VAL A 600 16.27 13.84 2.12
N GLU A 601 16.46 14.82 1.25
CA GLU A 601 16.94 14.60 -0.12
C GLU A 601 18.45 14.40 -0.11
N ILE A 602 18.90 13.17 -0.39
CA ILE A 602 20.30 12.78 -0.39
C ILE A 602 20.90 13.10 -1.78
N PRO A 603 22.06 13.77 -1.85
CA PRO A 603 22.71 14.04 -3.11
C PRO A 603 23.13 12.73 -3.80
N THR A 604 23.16 12.75 -5.14
CA THR A 604 23.68 11.63 -5.93
C THR A 604 25.19 11.56 -5.83
N ASN A 605 25.75 10.35 -5.82
CA ASN A 605 27.20 10.15 -5.82
C ASN A 605 27.87 10.75 -7.07
N ARG A 606 27.17 10.65 -8.21
CA ARG A 606 27.59 11.23 -9.49
C ARG A 606 26.44 12.04 -10.10
N PRO A 607 26.72 13.20 -10.74
CA PRO A 607 25.70 14.01 -11.38
C PRO A 607 24.90 13.23 -12.43
N ILE A 608 23.59 13.46 -12.49
CA ILE A 608 22.71 12.81 -13.47
C ILE A 608 23.01 13.35 -14.86
N ALA A 609 23.38 12.45 -15.78
CA ALA A 609 23.64 12.77 -17.20
C ALA A 609 22.46 12.42 -18.13
N ARG A 610 21.31 12.00 -17.58
CA ARG A 610 20.12 11.64 -18.34
C ARG A 610 19.45 12.87 -18.95
N GLU A 611 19.10 12.80 -20.22
CA GLU A 611 18.31 13.81 -20.92
C GLU A 611 16.81 13.53 -20.77
N ASP A 612 16.12 14.31 -19.95
CA ASP A 612 14.66 14.26 -19.80
C ASP A 612 13.99 15.20 -20.82
N LYS A 613 13.30 14.64 -21.81
CA LYS A 613 12.66 15.38 -22.91
C LYS A 613 11.23 15.81 -22.54
N GLU A 614 10.76 16.88 -23.18
CA GLU A 614 9.38 17.37 -23.08
C GLU A 614 8.37 16.39 -23.66
N ASP A 615 7.15 16.40 -23.15
CA ASP A 615 6.10 15.45 -23.54
C ASP A 615 5.67 15.61 -25.00
N LEU A 616 5.52 14.48 -25.69
CA LEU A 616 4.94 14.44 -27.04
C LEU A 616 3.45 14.22 -26.92
N VAL A 617 2.65 15.23 -27.29
CA VAL A 617 1.20 15.17 -27.15
C VAL A 617 0.54 14.94 -28.51
N TYR A 618 -0.32 13.93 -28.57
CA TYR A 618 -1.06 13.48 -29.75
C TYR A 618 -2.57 13.65 -29.56
N LYS A 619 -3.32 13.77 -30.65
CA LYS A 619 -4.79 13.87 -30.60
C LYS A 619 -5.41 12.54 -30.20
N THR A 620 -4.95 11.43 -30.80
CA THR A 620 -5.52 10.09 -30.59
C THR A 620 -4.52 9.08 -30.02
N LYS A 621 -5.01 8.02 -29.37
CA LYS A 621 -4.16 6.91 -28.90
C LYS A 621 -3.47 6.18 -30.04
N ARG A 622 -4.14 6.07 -31.20
CA ARG A 622 -3.59 5.39 -32.38
C ARG A 622 -2.31 6.06 -32.88
N GLU A 623 -2.34 7.39 -33.02
CA GLU A 623 -1.16 8.18 -33.43
C GLU A 623 -0.02 8.03 -32.42
N LYS A 624 -0.36 8.17 -31.14
CA LYS A 624 0.56 8.00 -30.02
C LYS A 624 1.30 6.66 -30.08
N TYR A 625 0.57 5.54 -30.19
CA TYR A 625 1.18 4.21 -30.19
C TYR A 625 2.02 3.95 -31.46
N ASN A 626 1.60 4.44 -32.62
CA ASN A 626 2.44 4.35 -33.83
C ASN A 626 3.77 5.09 -33.65
N ALA A 627 3.73 6.32 -33.11
CA ALA A 627 4.94 7.10 -32.87
C ALA A 627 5.86 6.48 -31.82
N VAL A 628 5.30 5.86 -30.76
CA VAL A 628 6.06 5.07 -29.79
C VAL A 628 6.80 3.93 -30.50
N ILE A 629 6.09 3.13 -31.31
CA ILE A 629 6.67 1.96 -31.98
C ILE A 629 7.76 2.36 -32.98
N ASP A 630 7.58 3.46 -33.72
CA ASP A 630 8.58 3.96 -34.66
C ASP A 630 9.86 4.41 -33.94
N GLU A 631 9.75 5.15 -32.83
CA GLU A 631 10.92 5.58 -32.06
C GLU A 631 11.63 4.39 -31.37
N VAL A 632 10.87 3.48 -30.75
CA VAL A 632 11.44 2.26 -30.14
C VAL A 632 12.20 1.44 -31.17
N THR A 633 11.62 1.26 -32.36
CA THR A 633 12.24 0.52 -33.47
C THR A 633 13.56 1.16 -33.88
N LYS A 634 13.58 2.48 -34.04
CA LYS A 634 14.78 3.24 -34.39
C LYS A 634 15.88 3.10 -33.33
N LEU A 635 15.55 3.22 -32.06
CA LEU A 635 16.50 3.11 -30.95
C LEU A 635 17.07 1.70 -30.81
N SER A 636 16.20 0.68 -30.86
CA SER A 636 16.60 -0.72 -30.77
C SER A 636 17.51 -1.14 -31.93
N LEU A 637 17.18 -0.75 -33.17
CA LEU A 637 18.02 -1.03 -34.35
C LEU A 637 19.36 -0.31 -34.31
N ALA A 638 19.44 0.85 -33.64
CA ALA A 638 20.70 1.54 -33.36
C ALA A 638 21.52 0.87 -32.24
N GLY A 639 21.06 -0.25 -31.68
CA GLY A 639 21.72 -1.00 -30.61
C GLY A 639 21.45 -0.44 -29.21
N ARG A 640 20.56 0.54 -29.05
CA ARG A 640 20.26 1.15 -27.76
C ARG A 640 19.12 0.39 -27.06
N PRO A 641 19.27 -0.03 -25.78
CA PRO A 641 18.19 -0.68 -25.06
C PRO A 641 17.07 0.30 -24.74
N VAL A 642 15.83 -0.21 -24.72
CA VAL A 642 14.62 0.57 -24.50
C VAL A 642 13.74 -0.08 -23.44
N LEU A 643 13.36 0.70 -22.43
CA LEU A 643 12.34 0.33 -21.44
C LEU A 643 11.07 1.14 -21.71
N ILE A 644 9.98 0.43 -22.06
CA ILE A 644 8.67 1.00 -22.32
C ILE A 644 7.82 0.85 -21.06
N GLY A 645 7.38 1.96 -20.47
CA GLY A 645 6.45 1.94 -19.33
C GLY A 645 5.01 2.15 -19.77
N THR A 646 4.13 1.21 -19.43
CA THR A 646 2.67 1.29 -19.68
C THR A 646 1.90 1.35 -18.37
N THR A 647 0.63 1.77 -18.41
CA THR A 647 -0.26 1.85 -17.24
C THR A 647 -1.10 0.58 -17.03
N SER A 648 -1.28 -0.24 -18.07
CA SER A 648 -2.06 -1.47 -18.01
C SER A 648 -1.44 -2.63 -18.80
N VAL A 649 -1.85 -3.85 -18.44
CA VAL A 649 -1.44 -5.08 -19.12
C VAL A 649 -1.95 -5.11 -20.56
N GLU A 650 -3.17 -4.63 -20.81
CA GLU A 650 -3.76 -4.55 -22.15
C GLU A 650 -2.90 -3.70 -23.10
N ILE A 651 -2.42 -2.53 -22.64
CA ILE A 651 -1.54 -1.67 -23.43
C ILE A 651 -0.20 -2.35 -23.67
N SER A 652 0.35 -3.02 -22.65
CA SER A 652 1.59 -3.80 -22.79
C SER A 652 1.48 -4.88 -23.86
N GLU A 653 0.39 -5.65 -23.87
CA GLU A 653 0.15 -6.68 -24.89
C GLU A 653 -0.07 -6.09 -26.28
N LEU A 654 -0.80 -4.97 -26.38
CA LEU A 654 -1.00 -4.26 -27.65
C LEU A 654 0.34 -3.82 -28.26
N LEU A 655 1.19 -3.17 -27.46
CA LEU A 655 2.51 -2.73 -27.92
C LEU A 655 3.42 -3.91 -28.26
N GLY A 656 3.36 -5.00 -27.49
CA GLY A 656 4.08 -6.24 -27.82
C GLY A 656 3.67 -6.84 -29.17
N LYS A 657 2.36 -6.85 -29.48
CA LYS A 657 1.87 -7.26 -30.82
C LYS A 657 2.38 -6.33 -31.92
N MET A 658 2.39 -5.02 -31.71
CA MET A 658 2.90 -4.05 -32.68
C MET A 658 4.42 -4.21 -32.93
N LEU A 659 5.22 -4.45 -31.89
CA LEU A 659 6.66 -4.73 -32.01
C LEU A 659 6.92 -6.07 -32.72
N SER A 660 6.09 -7.10 -32.46
CA SER A 660 6.16 -8.39 -33.15
C SER A 660 5.96 -8.22 -34.66
N ILE A 661 5.00 -7.40 -35.08
CA ILE A 661 4.76 -7.07 -36.50
C ILE A 661 5.98 -6.40 -37.13
N ARG A 662 6.67 -5.52 -36.38
CA ARG A 662 7.92 -4.88 -36.81
C ARG A 662 9.16 -5.78 -36.69
N LYS A 663 9.00 -7.04 -36.24
CA LYS A 663 10.07 -8.02 -36.00
C LYS A 663 11.13 -7.53 -35.00
N ILE A 664 10.73 -6.76 -34.00
CA ILE A 664 11.61 -6.32 -32.92
C ILE A 664 11.50 -7.30 -31.74
N PRO A 665 12.59 -7.98 -31.35
CA PRO A 665 12.62 -8.82 -30.16
C PRO A 665 12.32 -7.98 -28.91
N HIS A 666 11.39 -8.44 -28.08
CA HIS A 666 10.99 -7.74 -26.88
C HIS A 666 10.51 -8.70 -25.80
N ASN A 667 10.59 -8.26 -24.55
CA ASN A 667 10.03 -8.95 -23.39
C ASN A 667 8.91 -8.11 -22.77
N VAL A 668 7.91 -8.76 -22.18
CA VAL A 668 6.77 -8.09 -21.51
C VAL A 668 6.72 -8.50 -20.04
N LEU A 669 6.69 -7.50 -19.15
CA LEU A 669 6.63 -7.66 -17.70
C LEU A 669 5.25 -7.21 -17.19
N ASN A 670 4.47 -8.18 -16.70
CA ASN A 670 3.08 -7.98 -16.28
C ASN A 670 2.86 -8.13 -14.76
N ALA A 671 3.93 -8.01 -13.94
CA ALA A 671 3.88 -8.09 -12.48
C ALA A 671 3.28 -9.40 -11.89
N LYS A 672 3.31 -10.51 -12.65
CA LYS A 672 2.77 -11.83 -12.27
C LYS A 672 3.81 -12.78 -11.66
N GLN A 673 5.09 -12.69 -12.04
CA GLN A 673 6.14 -13.63 -11.61
C GLN A 673 7.44 -12.90 -11.30
N HIS A 674 7.60 -12.45 -10.05
CA HIS A 674 8.72 -11.57 -9.64
C HIS A 674 10.11 -12.13 -9.92
N LYS A 675 10.33 -13.45 -9.72
CA LYS A 675 11.63 -14.07 -10.02
C LYS A 675 12.00 -13.98 -11.51
N LYS A 676 11.08 -14.38 -12.40
CA LYS A 676 11.30 -14.27 -13.85
C LYS A 676 11.39 -12.82 -14.32
N GLU A 677 10.65 -11.92 -13.69
CA GLU A 677 10.77 -10.49 -13.96
C GLU A 677 12.16 -9.96 -13.63
N ALA A 678 12.72 -10.35 -12.48
CA ALA A 678 14.08 -9.96 -12.11
C ALA A 678 15.12 -10.49 -13.12
N GLU A 679 14.97 -11.72 -13.62
CA GLU A 679 15.82 -12.27 -14.67
C GLU A 679 15.71 -11.46 -15.97
N ILE A 680 14.49 -11.12 -16.42
CA ILE A 680 14.28 -10.32 -17.62
C ILE A 680 14.86 -8.89 -17.46
N VAL A 681 14.72 -8.28 -16.28
CA VAL A 681 15.23 -6.93 -15.99
C VAL A 681 16.75 -6.87 -16.03
N ASP A 682 17.44 -7.91 -15.56
CA ASP A 682 18.90 -8.00 -15.65
C ASP A 682 19.39 -8.01 -17.11
N GLU A 683 18.59 -8.59 -18.02
CA GLU A 683 18.88 -8.61 -19.45
C GLU A 683 18.43 -7.34 -20.20
N ALA A 684 17.59 -6.51 -19.58
CA ALA A 684 17.01 -5.32 -20.22
C ALA A 684 18.05 -4.27 -20.62
N GLY A 685 19.24 -4.31 -20.03
CA GLY A 685 20.37 -3.42 -20.34
C GLY A 685 21.21 -3.85 -21.54
N ARG A 686 20.93 -5.01 -22.15
CA ARG A 686 21.69 -5.53 -23.30
C ARG A 686 21.43 -4.73 -24.58
N LYS A 687 22.42 -4.73 -25.49
CA LYS A 687 22.36 -4.02 -26.77
C LYS A 687 21.08 -4.31 -27.55
N GLY A 688 20.34 -3.26 -27.89
CA GLY A 688 19.12 -3.32 -28.71
C GLY A 688 17.91 -3.99 -28.04
N GLN A 689 18.02 -4.44 -26.78
CA GLN A 689 16.95 -5.12 -26.07
C GLN A 689 15.77 -4.17 -25.81
N VAL A 690 14.56 -4.63 -26.11
CA VAL A 690 13.33 -3.91 -25.77
C VAL A 690 12.62 -4.64 -24.64
N THR A 691 12.22 -3.91 -23.61
CA THR A 691 11.46 -4.44 -22.48
C THR A 691 10.25 -3.57 -22.24
N ILE A 692 9.06 -4.16 -22.19
CA ILE A 692 7.81 -3.49 -21.85
C ILE A 692 7.49 -3.83 -20.39
N ALA A 693 7.23 -2.81 -19.58
CA ALA A 693 6.87 -2.95 -18.17
C ALA A 693 5.50 -2.30 -17.90
N THR A 694 4.56 -3.11 -17.40
CA THR A 694 3.30 -2.60 -16.86
C THR A 694 3.54 -1.98 -15.49
N ASN A 695 3.18 -0.72 -15.32
CA ASN A 695 3.37 0.10 -14.13
C ASN A 695 4.81 -0.01 -13.59
N MET A 696 4.95 -0.55 -12.37
CA MET A 696 6.22 -0.71 -11.67
C MET A 696 6.75 -2.15 -11.72
N ALA A 697 6.43 -2.93 -12.74
CA ALA A 697 7.01 -4.28 -12.90
C ALA A 697 8.55 -4.21 -12.93
N GLY A 698 9.22 -5.18 -12.30
CA GLY A 698 10.68 -5.15 -12.17
C GLY A 698 11.23 -4.14 -11.16
N ARG A 699 10.43 -3.72 -10.16
CA ARG A 699 10.90 -2.87 -9.04
C ARG A 699 11.94 -3.57 -8.16
N GLY A 700 12.85 -2.79 -7.60
CA GLY A 700 13.92 -3.29 -6.73
C GLY A 700 15.06 -4.01 -7.46
N THR A 701 15.05 -4.08 -8.80
CA THR A 701 16.12 -4.66 -9.62
C THR A 701 16.78 -3.58 -10.48
N ASP A 702 18.11 -3.61 -10.55
CA ASP A 702 18.93 -2.66 -11.30
C ASP A 702 19.14 -3.11 -12.75
N ILE A 703 19.12 -2.17 -13.69
CA ILE A 703 19.41 -2.42 -15.11
C ILE A 703 20.85 -2.02 -15.35
N LYS A 704 21.75 -3.01 -15.29
CA LYS A 704 23.19 -2.78 -15.53
C LYS A 704 23.45 -2.58 -17.02
N LEU A 705 24.23 -1.56 -17.37
CA LEU A 705 24.61 -1.23 -18.75
C LEU A 705 26.07 -1.60 -19.01
N THR A 706 26.34 -2.18 -20.18
CA THR A 706 27.70 -2.40 -20.67
C THR A 706 28.29 -1.12 -21.25
N ASP A 707 29.62 -1.03 -21.35
CA ASP A 707 30.29 0.16 -21.90
C ASP A 707 29.88 0.45 -23.35
N GLU A 708 29.63 -0.59 -24.16
CA GLU A 708 29.10 -0.45 -25.52
C GLU A 708 27.74 0.26 -25.52
N VAL A 709 26.85 -0.10 -24.59
CA VAL A 709 25.52 0.50 -24.46
C VAL A 709 25.61 1.94 -23.95
N LYS A 710 26.52 2.22 -23.00
CA LYS A 710 26.77 3.58 -22.52
C LYS A 710 27.25 4.47 -23.68
N ALA A 711 28.16 3.99 -24.52
CA ALA A 711 28.62 4.71 -25.71
C ALA A 711 27.50 4.94 -26.74
N ALA A 712 26.53 4.02 -26.84
CA ALA A 712 25.34 4.17 -27.69
C ALA A 712 24.26 5.13 -27.12
N GLY A 713 24.56 5.84 -26.03
CA GLY A 713 23.67 6.80 -25.37
C GLY A 713 22.91 6.23 -24.15
N GLY A 714 23.25 5.03 -23.71
CA GLY A 714 22.68 4.38 -22.52
C GLY A 714 21.20 4.00 -22.65
N LEU A 715 20.54 3.72 -21.53
CA LEU A 715 19.14 3.26 -21.52
C LEU A 715 18.17 4.38 -21.95
N ALA A 716 17.26 4.05 -22.88
CA ALA A 716 16.15 4.92 -23.27
C ALA A 716 14.86 4.52 -22.54
N ILE A 717 14.23 5.47 -21.86
CA ILE A 717 12.94 5.32 -21.20
C ILE A 717 11.85 5.91 -22.09
N VAL A 718 10.82 5.11 -22.38
CA VAL A 718 9.65 5.52 -23.17
C VAL A 718 8.39 5.33 -22.33
N GLY A 719 7.82 6.41 -21.81
CA GLY A 719 6.52 6.38 -21.14
C GLY A 719 5.40 6.49 -22.16
N THR A 720 4.46 5.55 -22.19
CA THR A 720 3.35 5.55 -23.17
C THR A 720 2.15 6.36 -22.71
N GLU A 721 2.19 6.82 -21.46
CA GLU A 721 1.17 7.58 -20.76
C GLU A 721 1.80 8.25 -19.53
N ARG A 722 1.08 9.21 -18.96
CA ARG A 722 1.36 9.79 -17.64
C ARG A 722 0.58 9.03 -16.59
N HIS A 723 1.23 8.63 -15.51
CA HIS A 723 0.54 7.99 -14.38
C HIS A 723 -0.27 9.04 -13.60
N ASP A 724 -1.20 8.57 -12.78
CA ASP A 724 -1.97 9.43 -11.88
C ASP A 724 -1.10 10.21 -10.90
N SER A 725 0.07 9.64 -10.55
CA SER A 725 1.06 10.26 -9.69
C SER A 725 2.36 10.56 -10.45
N ARG A 726 2.87 11.78 -10.25
CA ARG A 726 4.17 12.24 -10.78
C ARG A 726 5.32 11.41 -10.22
N ARG A 727 5.14 10.84 -9.03
CA ARG A 727 6.10 9.96 -8.37
C ARG A 727 6.43 8.75 -9.21
N VAL A 728 5.41 8.05 -9.71
CA VAL A 728 5.57 6.85 -10.54
C VAL A 728 6.29 7.18 -11.86
N ASP A 729 5.97 8.33 -12.46
CA ASP A 729 6.69 8.82 -13.64
C ASP A 729 8.17 9.08 -13.35
N ARG A 730 8.50 9.68 -12.19
CA ARG A 730 9.90 9.90 -11.77
C ARG A 730 10.62 8.59 -11.52
N GLN A 731 9.97 7.59 -10.95
CA GLN A 731 10.55 6.26 -10.76
C GLN A 731 10.85 5.57 -12.10
N LEU A 732 9.95 5.67 -13.08
CA LEU A 732 10.18 5.16 -14.43
C LEU A 732 11.38 5.85 -15.10
N ARG A 733 11.47 7.19 -15.01
CA ARG A 733 12.65 7.94 -15.49
C ARG A 733 13.94 7.51 -14.78
N GLY A 734 13.87 7.32 -13.47
CA GLY A 734 14.97 6.90 -12.60
C GLY A 734 15.53 5.51 -12.93
N ARG A 735 14.90 4.76 -13.84
CA ARG A 735 15.50 3.54 -14.38
C ARG A 735 16.72 3.80 -15.26
N ALA A 736 16.81 4.95 -15.91
CA ALA A 736 18.00 5.39 -16.66
C ALA A 736 18.78 6.48 -15.92
N GLY A 737 20.05 6.67 -16.29
CA GLY A 737 20.90 7.73 -15.73
C GLY A 737 21.56 7.42 -14.39
N ARG A 738 21.65 6.14 -14.02
CA ARG A 738 22.14 5.71 -12.70
C ARG A 738 23.65 5.90 -12.60
N GLN A 739 24.14 6.36 -11.43
CA GLN A 739 25.58 6.63 -11.20
C GLN A 739 26.23 7.48 -12.31
N GLY A 740 25.48 8.44 -12.87
CA GLY A 740 25.95 9.33 -13.92
C GLY A 740 26.04 8.71 -15.32
N ASP A 741 25.50 7.51 -15.52
CA ASP A 741 25.41 6.90 -16.85
C ASP A 741 24.59 7.79 -17.82
N PRO A 742 24.90 7.77 -19.12
CA PRO A 742 24.06 8.45 -20.11
C PRO A 742 22.69 7.76 -20.22
N GLY A 743 21.70 8.51 -20.67
CA GLY A 743 20.36 7.98 -20.86
C GLY A 743 19.41 9.04 -21.38
N SER A 744 18.19 8.65 -21.72
CA SER A 744 17.14 9.62 -22.05
C SER A 744 15.78 9.15 -21.56
N SER A 745 14.89 10.09 -21.25
CA SER A 745 13.46 9.78 -21.03
C SER A 745 12.56 10.60 -21.94
N GLN A 746 11.53 9.95 -22.47
CA GLN A 746 10.53 10.56 -23.34
C GLN A 746 9.15 10.02 -22.98
N PHE A 747 8.18 10.89 -22.75
CA PHE A 747 6.78 10.50 -22.57
C PHE A 747 5.95 10.87 -23.80
N TYR A 748 5.01 9.98 -24.12
CA TYR A 748 4.04 10.10 -25.19
C TYR A 748 2.65 10.13 -24.55
N VAL A 749 1.88 11.17 -24.81
CA VAL A 749 0.57 11.41 -24.18
C VAL A 749 -0.47 11.67 -25.25
N SER A 750 -1.69 11.19 -25.05
CA SER A 750 -2.84 11.48 -25.90
C SER A 750 -3.92 12.23 -25.13
N LEU A 751 -4.69 13.09 -25.82
CA LEU A 751 -5.89 13.71 -25.25
C LEU A 751 -6.96 12.69 -24.83
N GLU A 752 -6.92 11.48 -25.40
CA GLU A 752 -7.81 10.37 -25.07
C GLU A 752 -7.36 9.55 -23.85
N ASP A 753 -6.18 9.84 -23.28
CA ASP A 753 -5.67 9.14 -22.09
C ASP A 753 -6.51 9.46 -20.85
N ASN A 754 -6.56 8.52 -19.90
CA ASN A 754 -7.43 8.61 -18.72
C ASN A 754 -7.18 9.90 -17.92
N LEU A 755 -5.92 10.22 -17.65
CA LEU A 755 -5.54 11.45 -16.94
C LEU A 755 -6.04 12.71 -17.68
N MET A 756 -5.87 12.76 -19.01
CA MET A 756 -6.29 13.91 -19.83
C MET A 756 -7.82 14.03 -19.90
N ARG A 757 -8.54 12.91 -19.92
CA ARG A 757 -10.00 12.87 -19.88
C ARG A 757 -10.59 13.45 -18.59
N LEU A 758 -9.87 13.33 -17.47
CA LEU A 758 -10.30 13.86 -16.17
C LEU A 758 -10.06 15.37 -16.06
N PHE A 759 -9.13 15.94 -16.84
CA PHE A 759 -8.72 17.34 -16.70
C PHE A 759 -8.66 18.10 -18.03
N GLY A 760 -9.72 18.84 -18.34
CA GLY A 760 -9.68 19.98 -19.27
C GLY A 760 -9.36 19.64 -20.72
N SER A 761 -9.55 18.40 -21.16
CA SER A 761 -9.35 17.95 -22.55
C SER A 761 -10.03 18.88 -23.57
N GLU A 762 -11.20 19.42 -23.25
CA GLU A 762 -11.96 20.31 -24.13
C GLU A 762 -11.27 21.63 -24.44
N ARG A 763 -10.60 22.25 -23.46
CA ARG A 763 -9.94 23.54 -23.69
C ARG A 763 -8.68 23.36 -24.53
N ILE A 764 -7.98 22.24 -24.32
CA ILE A 764 -6.78 21.89 -25.09
C ILE A 764 -7.18 21.44 -26.50
N ALA A 765 -8.19 20.58 -26.64
CA ALA A 765 -8.73 20.16 -27.94
C ALA A 765 -9.23 21.35 -28.76
N LYS A 766 -10.05 22.24 -28.18
CA LYS A 766 -10.52 23.48 -28.86
C LYS A 766 -9.37 24.40 -29.27
N MET A 767 -8.28 24.42 -28.50
CA MET A 767 -7.06 25.15 -28.87
C MET A 767 -6.37 24.48 -30.06
N MET A 768 -6.28 23.14 -30.08
CA MET A 768 -5.68 22.38 -31.18
C MET A 768 -6.45 22.53 -32.49
N ASP A 769 -7.77 22.43 -32.43
CA ASP A 769 -8.63 22.60 -33.61
C ASP A 769 -8.54 24.04 -34.14
N ARG A 770 -8.41 25.04 -33.25
CA ARG A 770 -8.20 26.45 -33.62
C ARG A 770 -6.81 26.73 -34.18
N MET A 771 -5.80 25.96 -33.78
CA MET A 771 -4.44 26.03 -34.32
C MET A 771 -4.29 25.31 -35.67
N GLY A 772 -5.31 24.57 -36.12
CA GLY A 772 -5.32 23.91 -37.42
C GLY A 772 -4.37 22.72 -37.52
N LEU A 773 -4.03 22.09 -36.39
CA LEU A 773 -3.13 20.94 -36.34
C LEU A 773 -3.72 19.75 -37.10
N LYS A 774 -2.94 19.16 -38.01
CA LYS A 774 -3.35 18.04 -38.85
C LYS A 774 -3.14 16.69 -38.15
N GLU A 775 -3.82 15.66 -38.64
CA GLU A 775 -3.65 14.28 -38.19
C GLU A 775 -2.15 13.88 -38.28
N GLY A 776 -1.58 13.40 -37.17
CA GLY A 776 -0.15 13.08 -37.02
C GLY A 776 0.78 14.21 -36.56
N GLU A 777 0.31 15.46 -36.37
CA GLU A 777 1.16 16.54 -35.85
C GLU A 777 1.33 16.46 -34.33
N VAL A 778 2.59 16.53 -33.87
CA VAL A 778 2.96 16.46 -32.46
C VAL A 778 3.00 17.85 -31.86
N ILE A 779 2.41 18.03 -30.68
CA ILE A 779 2.59 19.25 -29.91
C ILE A 779 3.68 19.04 -28.87
N GLN A 780 4.70 19.89 -28.94
CA GLN A 780 5.70 20.06 -27.90
C GLN A 780 5.60 21.50 -27.39
N HIS A 781 4.91 21.70 -26.28
CA HIS A 781 4.83 23.02 -25.66
C HIS A 781 4.80 22.91 -24.14
N SER A 782 5.68 23.65 -23.47
CA SER A 782 5.86 23.63 -22.01
C SER A 782 4.58 23.96 -21.22
N MET A 783 3.67 24.72 -21.82
CA MET A 783 2.34 24.99 -21.25
C MET A 783 1.51 23.71 -21.08
N ILE A 784 1.60 22.76 -22.01
CA ILE A 784 0.85 21.50 -21.96
C ILE A 784 1.45 20.57 -20.91
N SER A 785 2.77 20.39 -20.89
CA SER A 785 3.48 19.65 -19.83
C SER A 785 3.09 20.15 -18.44
N LYS A 786 3.09 21.48 -18.22
CA LYS A 786 2.65 22.09 -16.96
C LYS A 786 1.16 21.86 -16.64
N SER A 787 0.31 21.74 -17.66
CA SER A 787 -1.12 21.45 -17.45
C SER A 787 -1.34 20.02 -17.00
N ILE A 788 -0.57 19.08 -17.57
CA ILE A 788 -0.53 17.67 -17.15
C ILE A 788 -0.04 17.56 -15.70
N GLU A 789 1.04 18.26 -15.34
CA GLU A 789 1.55 18.24 -13.96
C GLU A 789 0.52 18.75 -12.95
N ARG A 790 -0.26 19.77 -13.30
CA ARG A 790 -1.37 20.25 -12.46
C ARG A 790 -2.50 19.23 -12.33
N ALA A 791 -2.78 18.47 -13.39
CA ALA A 791 -3.76 17.39 -13.37
C ALA A 791 -3.32 16.28 -12.42
N GLN A 792 -2.08 15.79 -12.55
CA GLN A 792 -1.50 14.77 -11.64
C GLN A 792 -1.59 15.21 -10.19
N LYS A 793 -1.13 16.43 -9.89
CA LYS A 793 -1.18 16.97 -8.53
C LYS A 793 -2.58 16.99 -7.93
N LYS A 794 -3.59 17.32 -8.73
CA LYS A 794 -4.99 17.33 -8.27
C LYS A 794 -5.52 15.91 -8.02
N VAL A 795 -5.08 14.92 -8.78
CA VAL A 795 -5.38 13.51 -8.51
C VAL A 795 -4.69 13.04 -7.22
N GLU A 796 -3.42 13.39 -7.03
CA GLU A 796 -2.66 13.10 -5.81
C GLU A 796 -3.33 13.70 -4.56
N GLU A 797 -3.72 14.98 -4.59
CA GLU A 797 -4.44 15.64 -3.50
C GLU A 797 -5.78 14.96 -3.17
N ASN A 798 -6.51 14.50 -4.18
CA ASN A 798 -7.76 13.77 -3.98
C ASN A 798 -7.52 12.40 -3.34
N ASN A 799 -6.52 11.65 -3.83
CA ASN A 799 -6.14 10.36 -3.27
C ASN A 799 -5.67 10.50 -1.81
N PHE A 800 -4.90 11.54 -1.50
CA PHE A 800 -4.53 11.88 -0.13
C PHE A 800 -5.76 12.15 0.75
N GLY A 801 -6.74 12.91 0.27
CA GLY A 801 -7.99 13.16 0.99
C GLY A 801 -8.82 11.89 1.26
N VAL A 802 -8.76 10.89 0.38
CA VAL A 802 -9.38 9.57 0.62
C VAL A 802 -8.63 8.80 1.71
N ARG A 803 -7.29 8.71 1.63
CA ARG A 803 -6.46 8.03 2.64
C ARG A 803 -6.57 8.67 4.01
N LYS A 804 -6.59 10.00 4.07
CA LYS A 804 -6.75 10.74 5.34
C LYS A 804 -8.07 10.41 6.03
N ARG A 805 -9.18 10.37 5.28
CA ARG A 805 -10.48 9.97 5.84
C ARG A 805 -10.46 8.53 6.35
N LEU A 806 -9.90 7.60 5.59
CA LEU A 806 -9.73 6.20 6.02
C LEU A 806 -8.99 6.12 7.36
N LEU A 807 -7.90 6.87 7.50
CA LEU A 807 -7.11 6.95 8.74
C LEU A 807 -7.91 7.54 9.90
N GLU A 808 -8.66 8.63 9.68
CA GLU A 808 -9.48 9.27 10.72
C GLU A 808 -10.54 8.30 11.28
N TYR A 809 -11.18 7.50 10.43
CA TYR A 809 -12.08 6.43 10.89
C TYR A 809 -11.33 5.35 11.67
N ASP A 810 -10.17 4.92 11.17
CA ASP A 810 -9.38 3.88 11.85
C ASP A 810 -8.79 4.36 13.18
N ASP A 811 -8.47 5.64 13.35
CA ASP A 811 -7.93 6.20 14.60
C ASP A 811 -8.95 6.05 15.76
N VAL A 812 -10.24 6.21 15.48
CA VAL A 812 -11.31 5.96 16.46
C VAL A 812 -11.34 4.48 16.84
N MET A 813 -11.27 3.59 15.85
CA MET A 813 -11.24 2.14 16.08
C MET A 813 -9.95 1.68 16.76
N ASN A 814 -8.83 2.34 16.48
CA ASN A 814 -7.52 2.02 17.03
C ASN A 814 -7.45 2.34 18.52
N ALA A 815 -8.04 3.46 18.96
CA ALA A 815 -8.15 3.78 20.38
C ALA A 815 -8.93 2.72 21.16
N GLN A 816 -10.01 2.17 20.57
CA GLN A 816 -10.74 1.06 21.16
C GLN A 816 -9.91 -0.23 21.17
N ARG A 817 -9.23 -0.53 20.07
CA ARG A 817 -8.37 -1.72 19.94
C ARG A 817 -7.22 -1.72 20.94
N GLU A 818 -6.57 -0.58 21.18
CA GLU A 818 -5.46 -0.49 22.12
C GLU A 818 -5.87 -0.92 23.54
N VAL A 819 -7.06 -0.47 24.00
CA VAL A 819 -7.61 -0.88 25.30
C VAL A 819 -7.89 -2.39 25.33
N VAL A 820 -8.55 -2.92 24.29
CA VAL A 820 -8.89 -4.35 24.22
C VAL A 820 -7.63 -5.21 24.14
N TYR A 821 -6.68 -4.85 23.30
CA TYR A 821 -5.43 -5.60 23.10
C TYR A 821 -4.54 -5.55 24.33
N LYS A 822 -4.48 -4.42 25.05
CA LYS A 822 -3.80 -4.32 26.34
C LYS A 822 -4.39 -5.31 27.36
N ARG A 823 -5.72 -5.31 27.52
CA ARG A 823 -6.42 -6.26 28.42
C ARG A 823 -6.23 -7.72 28.00
N ARG A 824 -6.29 -8.02 26.70
CA ARG A 824 -6.03 -9.37 26.18
C ARG A 824 -4.60 -9.81 26.49
N LYS A 825 -3.61 -8.94 26.31
CA LYS A 825 -2.22 -9.23 26.64
C LYS A 825 -2.02 -9.50 28.13
N HIS A 826 -2.61 -8.67 29.00
CA HIS A 826 -2.62 -8.91 30.45
C HIS A 826 -3.25 -10.27 30.79
N ALA A 827 -4.39 -10.61 30.17
CA ALA A 827 -5.04 -11.90 30.39
C ALA A 827 -4.21 -13.10 29.87
N LEU A 828 -3.54 -12.96 28.73
CA LEU A 828 -2.70 -14.02 28.15
C LEU A 828 -1.49 -14.36 29.04
N HIS A 829 -0.81 -13.35 29.58
CA HIS A 829 0.37 -13.55 30.42
C HIS A 829 0.04 -13.68 31.91
N GLY A 830 -1.20 -13.39 32.32
CA GLY A 830 -1.61 -13.33 33.72
C GLY A 830 -1.09 -12.10 34.48
N GLU A 831 -0.20 -11.32 33.87
CA GLU A 831 0.33 -10.05 34.39
C GLU A 831 -0.79 -9.00 34.46
N ARG A 832 -0.88 -8.25 35.57
CA ARG A 832 -1.88 -7.15 35.78
C ARG A 832 -3.36 -7.57 35.75
N LEU A 833 -3.70 -8.83 35.50
CA LEU A 833 -5.10 -9.30 35.37
C LEU A 833 -5.95 -9.05 36.63
N ARG A 834 -5.36 -9.21 37.82
CA ARG A 834 -6.07 -8.94 39.09
C ARG A 834 -6.48 -7.47 39.22
N VAL A 835 -5.65 -6.54 38.72
CA VAL A 835 -5.94 -5.09 38.72
C VAL A 835 -7.11 -4.83 37.75
N ASP A 836 -7.03 -5.36 36.54
CA ASP A 836 -8.10 -5.24 35.54
C ASP A 836 -9.44 -5.78 36.06
N LEU A 837 -9.44 -6.94 36.73
CA LEU A 837 -10.66 -7.53 37.31
C LEU A 837 -11.22 -6.70 38.47
N ALA A 838 -10.36 -6.19 39.36
CA ALA A 838 -10.79 -5.34 40.46
C ALA A 838 -11.46 -4.06 39.95
N ASN A 839 -10.84 -3.40 38.96
CA ASN A 839 -11.39 -2.21 38.32
C ASN A 839 -12.74 -2.52 37.63
N MET A 840 -12.86 -3.63 36.91
CA MET A 840 -14.14 -4.03 36.30
C MET A 840 -15.23 -4.30 37.33
N ILE A 841 -14.91 -4.95 38.46
CA ILE A 841 -15.86 -5.20 39.55
C ILE A 841 -16.29 -3.87 40.17
N PHE A 842 -15.35 -2.97 40.43
CA PHE A 842 -15.62 -1.65 40.99
C PHE A 842 -16.54 -0.83 40.07
N ASP A 843 -16.18 -0.69 38.78
CA ASP A 843 -16.95 0.05 37.78
C ASP A 843 -18.38 -0.51 37.64
N THR A 844 -18.51 -1.84 37.56
CA THR A 844 -19.80 -2.51 37.46
C THR A 844 -20.64 -2.27 38.72
N SER A 845 -20.03 -2.38 39.90
CA SER A 845 -20.68 -2.16 41.20
C SER A 845 -21.12 -0.70 41.37
N GLU A 846 -20.37 0.27 40.82
CA GLU A 846 -20.74 1.69 40.82
C GLU A 846 -21.88 2.00 39.83
N ALA A 847 -21.92 1.30 38.69
CA ALA A 847 -22.93 1.49 37.64
C ALA A 847 -24.31 0.92 38.04
N LEU A 848 -24.34 -0.22 38.73
CA LEU A 848 -25.59 -0.91 39.11
C LEU A 848 -26.57 -0.02 39.91
N PRO A 849 -26.17 0.72 40.96
CA PRO A 849 -27.04 1.66 41.65
C PRO A 849 -27.57 2.77 40.74
N LYS A 850 -26.76 3.30 39.82
CA LYS A 850 -27.15 4.38 38.90
C LYS A 850 -28.24 3.92 37.94
N GLN A 851 -28.11 2.72 37.37
CA GLN A 851 -29.14 2.09 36.53
C GLN A 851 -30.43 1.81 37.32
N THR A 852 -30.31 1.30 38.55
CA THR A 852 -31.45 1.01 39.41
C THR A 852 -32.21 2.30 39.79
N LYS A 853 -31.49 3.40 40.03
CA LYS A 853 -32.08 4.71 40.31
C LYS A 853 -32.85 5.26 39.11
N MET A 854 -32.32 5.11 37.90
CA MET A 854 -33.00 5.50 36.66
C MET A 854 -34.27 4.67 36.41
N LEU A 855 -34.23 3.36 36.62
CA LEU A 855 -35.40 2.48 36.58
C LEU A 855 -36.46 2.84 37.62
N THR A 856 -36.03 3.27 38.81
CA THR A 856 -36.93 3.70 39.90
C THR A 856 -37.59 5.04 39.55
N ILE A 857 -36.84 5.98 38.98
CA ILE A 857 -37.37 7.27 38.49
C ILE A 857 -38.37 7.04 37.34
N LEU A 858 -38.06 6.18 36.38
CA LEU A 858 -38.98 5.80 35.30
C LEU A 858 -40.27 5.15 35.82
N LYS A 859 -40.18 4.26 36.83
CA LYS A 859 -41.37 3.71 37.51
C LYS A 859 -42.21 4.79 38.18
N THR A 860 -41.58 5.78 38.81
CA THR A 860 -42.28 6.86 39.52
C THR A 860 -42.93 7.84 38.54
N LEU A 861 -42.35 8.02 37.36
CA LEU A 861 -42.93 8.79 36.25
C LEU A 861 -44.04 8.04 35.48
N SER A 862 -44.06 6.70 35.52
CA SER A 862 -45.15 5.89 34.93
C SER A 862 -46.35 5.67 35.85
N LEU A 863 -46.21 6.00 37.14
CA LEU A 863 -47.23 5.84 38.19
C LEU A 863 -47.90 7.16 38.60
N ASN A 864 -47.49 8.28 38.01
CA ASN A 864 -48.17 9.57 38.03
C ASN A 864 -48.64 9.90 36.61
#